data_AF-W6JYN7-F1
#
_entry.id   AF-W6JYN7-F1
#
_cell.length_a   1.000
_cell.length_b   1.000
_cell.length_c   1.000
_cell.angle_alpha   90.00
_cell.angle_beta   90.00
_cell.angle_gamma   90.00
#
_symmetry.space_group_name_H-M   'P 1'
#
loop_
_entity.id
_entity.type
_entity.pdbx_description
1 polymer ?
#
loop_
_entity_poly.entity_id
_entity_poly.type
_entity_poly.pdbx_seq_one_letter_code
_entity_poly.pdbx_strand_id
1 'polypeptide(L)'
;MTSSPPQGLDRRLGLAVLLPALVVGIVGAALSGAVVAYVIGDPGPVMRWTALISRILRDVAATATIGFLLVGAFLAPETRRTSRRAQLTRLAAASGSLWLVTLVVSVVAEFADISGLAPTQPNFWTQFFGLTWELSTTRMTVLAAIFVAILVVICSAPRGTTGLAWAFVLGWLALMPQALAGHASVAGDHMSAVNGLAVHLVAATTWAGGLLAILVMRRSLHPHLAVVVRRFSTIAVWSYAALALSGLLIAWIGMAGLGDLRSGYGALLLIKVGALVVLGYVGWLHRRGMIARLEKDDGDSAAFLRLAVGELLLMGVALGAAVALARTPPPSSDVLSPDPTSVYELTGYPDPGPVPVRAWISVWHNDWLWIAVAAVAVFVYLRWVHRLHKRGDRWPLWQSLIWVLGWAIFVYSMCGVTGVYGRIMFSWHMIMHMTVAMLVPLLLVPAAPITLALRALPARHDKTMGPREFILQLVHSRYLRVVANPVVAAVIFFFSLATFYFTPLFYYALATHTGHVLMTVHFLASGYLFAWVLVGTDPGPRRWPPLVLLVVLFATISFHAFLGVVITDSHALLAPEFFTRLGLGWLPDPLEDQHKAGAIAWGIGEAPTLALAIMVTIQWLRQDRRETERWDRQAERDHDAELAAYNARLAKIAEHDRELAAGDKTHQRH
;
A
#
# COMPACT_ATOMS: atom_id res chain seq x y z
N MET A 1 -20.38 -31.90 -22.83
CA MET A 1 -19.26 -32.06 -21.87
C MET A 1 -19.85 -32.03 -20.48
N THR A 2 -20.02 -33.21 -19.90
CA THR A 2 -20.71 -33.46 -18.63
C THR A 2 -19.88 -32.93 -17.46
N SER A 3 -20.42 -31.95 -16.75
CA SER A 3 -19.86 -31.45 -15.50
C SER A 3 -19.94 -32.54 -14.44
N SER A 4 -18.82 -33.16 -14.11
CA SER A 4 -18.71 -33.95 -12.89
C SER A 4 -19.19 -33.11 -11.70
N PRO A 5 -19.97 -33.68 -10.76
CA PRO A 5 -20.41 -32.93 -9.58
C PRO A 5 -19.17 -32.42 -8.83
N PRO A 6 -19.24 -31.24 -8.18
CA PRO A 6 -18.14 -30.74 -7.39
C PRO A 6 -17.81 -31.78 -6.32
N GLN A 7 -16.60 -32.33 -6.37
CA GLN A 7 -16.09 -33.21 -5.31
C GLN A 7 -16.32 -32.51 -3.97
N GLY A 8 -17.05 -33.19 -3.07
CA GLY A 8 -17.58 -32.59 -1.85
C GLY A 8 -16.51 -31.79 -1.12
N LEU A 9 -16.85 -30.53 -0.82
CA LEU A 9 -16.02 -29.68 0.02
C LEU A 9 -15.78 -30.44 1.33
N ASP A 10 -14.51 -30.63 1.69
CA ASP A 10 -14.16 -31.22 2.98
C ASP A 10 -14.43 -30.17 4.06
N ARG A 11 -15.72 -30.01 4.44
CA ARG A 11 -16.21 -29.00 5.39
C ARG A 11 -15.43 -29.03 6.71
N ARG A 12 -14.83 -30.18 7.03
CA ARG A 12 -13.97 -30.41 8.20
C ARG A 12 -12.73 -29.51 8.24
N LEU A 13 -12.25 -29.03 7.09
CA LEU A 13 -11.05 -28.18 7.03
C LEU A 13 -11.32 -26.71 7.40
N GLY A 14 -12.52 -26.19 7.11
CA GLY A 14 -12.93 -24.86 7.60
C GLY A 14 -13.02 -24.82 9.13
N LEU A 15 -13.34 -25.95 9.76
CA LEU A 15 -13.40 -26.08 11.22
C LEU A 15 -12.01 -26.04 11.88
N ALA A 16 -10.93 -26.33 11.15
CA ALA A 16 -9.58 -26.37 11.70
C ALA A 16 -9.06 -25.00 12.17
N VAL A 17 -9.56 -23.89 11.63
CA VAL A 17 -9.26 -22.54 12.15
C VAL A 17 -10.36 -22.08 13.10
N LEU A 18 -11.63 -22.33 12.75
CA LEU A 18 -12.77 -21.78 13.46
C LEU A 18 -12.94 -22.34 14.88
N LEU A 19 -12.86 -23.67 15.05
CA LEU A 19 -13.06 -24.30 16.36
C LEU A 19 -12.02 -23.85 17.40
N PRO A 20 -10.70 -23.93 17.15
CA PRO A 20 -9.72 -23.45 18.12
C PRO A 20 -9.82 -21.94 18.36
N ALA A 21 -10.15 -21.13 17.33
CA ALA A 21 -10.39 -19.70 17.53
C ALA A 21 -11.59 -19.41 18.43
N LEU A 22 -12.69 -20.16 18.29
CA LEU A 22 -13.85 -20.08 19.19
C LEU A 22 -13.49 -20.52 20.60
N VAL A 23 -12.86 -21.68 20.76
CA VAL A 23 -12.50 -22.22 22.09
C VAL A 23 -11.57 -21.26 22.83
N VAL A 24 -10.47 -20.84 22.21
CA VAL A 24 -9.51 -19.94 22.84
C VAL A 24 -10.07 -18.53 23.00
N GLY A 25 -10.88 -18.05 22.06
CA GLY A 25 -11.56 -16.75 22.18
C GLY A 25 -12.54 -16.72 23.36
N ILE A 26 -13.34 -17.76 23.53
CA ILE A 26 -14.30 -17.90 24.63
C ILE A 26 -13.56 -18.03 25.96
N VAL A 27 -12.58 -18.95 26.06
CA VAL A 27 -11.80 -19.16 27.29
C VAL A 27 -11.01 -17.91 27.64
N GLY A 28 -10.33 -17.29 26.67
CA GLY A 28 -9.56 -16.07 26.85
C GLY A 28 -10.42 -14.91 27.32
N ALA A 29 -11.61 -14.73 26.72
CA ALA A 29 -12.53 -13.68 27.13
C ALA A 29 -13.11 -13.90 28.55
N ALA A 30 -13.36 -15.15 28.92
CA ALA A 30 -13.79 -15.50 30.28
C ALA A 30 -12.69 -15.24 31.31
N LEU A 31 -11.44 -15.62 31.00
CA LEU A 31 -10.28 -15.43 31.89
C LEU A 31 -9.85 -13.96 32.03
N SER A 32 -9.99 -13.15 30.97
CA SER A 32 -9.60 -11.74 31.00
C SER A 32 -10.69 -10.79 31.50
N GLY A 33 -11.89 -11.30 31.77
CA GLY A 33 -13.04 -10.48 32.14
C GLY A 33 -13.70 -9.73 30.97
N ALA A 34 -13.27 -9.97 29.73
CA ALA A 34 -13.74 -9.27 28.52
C ALA A 34 -15.23 -9.47 28.15
N VAL A 35 -15.94 -10.37 28.85
CA VAL A 35 -17.40 -10.60 28.71
C VAL A 35 -18.16 -10.43 30.02
N VAL A 36 -17.50 -9.88 31.05
CA VAL A 36 -18.15 -9.52 32.31
C VAL A 36 -19.14 -8.39 32.06
N ALA A 37 -20.22 -8.36 32.86
CA ALA A 37 -21.21 -7.29 32.77
C ALA A 37 -20.58 -5.95 33.10
N TYR A 38 -20.83 -4.94 32.26
CA TYR A 38 -20.40 -3.58 32.55
C TYR A 38 -21.15 -3.05 33.75
N VAL A 39 -20.47 -2.25 34.57
CA VAL A 39 -21.06 -1.64 35.77
C VAL A 39 -22.14 -0.61 35.40
N ILE A 40 -21.96 0.06 34.26
CA ILE A 40 -22.88 1.07 33.72
C ILE A 40 -23.03 0.81 32.22
N GLY A 41 -24.26 0.91 31.69
CA GLY A 41 -24.53 0.80 30.26
C GLY A 41 -24.30 -0.60 29.68
N ASP A 42 -24.74 -1.65 30.36
CA ASP A 42 -24.62 -3.02 29.86
C ASP A 42 -25.74 -3.37 28.85
N PRO A 43 -25.42 -3.66 27.56
CA PRO A 43 -26.42 -4.08 26.58
C PRO A 43 -26.96 -5.50 26.83
N GLY A 44 -26.47 -6.18 27.86
CA GLY A 44 -26.88 -7.50 28.29
C GLY A 44 -26.04 -8.62 27.67
N PRO A 45 -26.15 -9.84 28.24
CA PRO A 45 -25.26 -10.96 27.91
C PRO A 45 -25.35 -11.37 26.43
N VAL A 46 -26.55 -11.30 25.83
CA VAL A 46 -26.75 -11.69 24.43
C VAL A 46 -25.91 -10.83 23.50
N MET A 47 -25.87 -9.51 23.70
CA MET A 47 -25.07 -8.60 22.86
C MET A 47 -23.57 -8.76 23.11
N ARG A 48 -23.14 -8.95 24.37
CA ARG A 48 -21.72 -9.19 24.70
C ARG A 48 -21.16 -10.42 24.00
N TRP A 49 -21.91 -11.52 24.01
CA TRP A 49 -21.55 -12.77 23.31
C TRP A 49 -21.68 -12.64 21.79
N THR A 50 -22.72 -11.95 21.30
CA THR A 50 -22.90 -11.70 19.86
C THR A 50 -21.71 -10.96 19.29
N ALA A 51 -21.25 -9.89 19.94
CA ALA A 51 -20.10 -9.12 19.49
C ALA A 51 -18.79 -9.92 19.50
N LEU A 52 -18.59 -10.81 20.49
CA LEU A 52 -17.43 -11.71 20.53
C LEU A 52 -17.47 -12.73 19.38
N ILE A 53 -18.60 -13.43 19.23
CA ILE A 53 -18.76 -14.51 18.25
C ILE A 53 -18.75 -13.94 16.83
N SER A 54 -19.43 -12.82 16.58
CA SER A 54 -19.45 -12.17 15.27
C SER A 54 -18.04 -11.73 14.86
N ARG A 55 -17.23 -11.22 15.80
CA ARG A 55 -15.83 -10.85 15.56
C ARG A 55 -14.98 -12.06 15.16
N ILE A 56 -15.07 -13.19 15.87
CA ILE A 56 -14.33 -14.42 15.52
C ILE A 56 -14.75 -14.93 14.14
N LEU A 57 -16.06 -15.03 13.88
CA LEU A 57 -16.58 -15.49 12.60
C LEU A 57 -16.16 -14.58 11.44
N ARG A 58 -16.23 -13.27 11.66
CA ARG A 58 -15.79 -12.24 10.71
C ARG A 58 -14.32 -12.40 10.35
N ASP A 59 -13.44 -12.54 11.34
CA ASP A 59 -12.00 -12.62 11.10
C ASP A 59 -11.61 -13.93 10.40
N VAL A 60 -12.27 -15.05 10.73
CA VAL A 60 -12.11 -16.33 10.01
C VAL A 60 -12.63 -16.23 8.58
N ALA A 61 -13.80 -15.61 8.37
CA ALA A 61 -14.39 -15.44 7.04
C ALA A 61 -13.55 -14.51 6.14
N ALA A 62 -13.02 -13.42 6.70
CA ALA A 62 -12.08 -12.52 6.03
C ALA A 62 -10.81 -13.26 5.62
N THR A 63 -10.22 -14.01 6.56
CA THR A 63 -9.02 -14.84 6.34
C THR A 63 -9.25 -15.83 5.19
N ALA A 64 -10.35 -16.58 5.20
CA ALA A 64 -10.68 -17.52 4.14
C ALA A 64 -10.86 -16.83 2.78
N THR A 65 -11.59 -15.71 2.74
CA THR A 65 -11.86 -14.93 1.52
C THR A 65 -10.56 -14.46 0.88
N ILE A 66 -9.71 -13.80 1.66
CA ILE A 66 -8.40 -13.29 1.20
C ILE A 66 -7.51 -14.44 0.72
N GLY A 67 -7.53 -15.57 1.43
CA GLY A 67 -6.82 -16.79 1.04
C GLY A 67 -7.22 -17.34 -0.32
N PHE A 68 -8.52 -17.49 -0.57
CA PHE A 68 -9.02 -18.00 -1.85
C PHE A 68 -8.70 -17.05 -3.01
N LEU A 69 -8.80 -15.74 -2.76
CA LEU A 69 -8.43 -14.71 -3.74
C LEU A 69 -6.92 -14.73 -4.04
N LEU A 70 -6.06 -14.84 -3.02
CA LEU A 70 -4.61 -14.94 -3.16
C LEU A 70 -4.22 -16.14 -4.03
N VAL A 71 -4.73 -17.32 -3.67
CA VAL A 71 -4.41 -18.57 -4.37
C VAL A 71 -4.92 -18.50 -5.81
N GLY A 72 -6.15 -18.00 -6.02
CA GLY A 72 -6.76 -17.92 -7.35
C GLY A 72 -6.11 -16.91 -8.29
N ALA A 73 -5.70 -15.75 -7.76
CA ALA A 73 -5.07 -14.70 -8.54
C ALA A 73 -3.61 -15.03 -8.91
N PHE A 74 -2.82 -15.52 -7.95
CA PHE A 74 -1.36 -15.50 -8.05
C PHE A 74 -0.68 -16.87 -8.03
N LEU A 75 -1.32 -17.91 -7.48
CA LEU A 75 -0.62 -19.16 -7.17
C LEU A 75 -1.10 -20.36 -8.00
N ALA A 76 -2.41 -20.53 -8.15
CA ALA A 76 -3.02 -21.69 -8.79
C ALA A 76 -2.83 -21.68 -10.31
N PRO A 77 -2.12 -22.68 -10.88
CA PRO A 77 -2.05 -22.86 -12.33
C PRO A 77 -3.40 -23.31 -12.87
N GLU A 78 -3.76 -22.80 -14.05
CA GLU A 78 -4.98 -23.17 -14.76
C GLU A 78 -4.64 -23.85 -16.09
N THR A 79 -5.28 -25.00 -16.33
CA THR A 79 -5.16 -25.76 -17.59
C THR A 79 -6.47 -25.73 -18.35
N ARG A 80 -6.49 -26.14 -19.63
CA ARG A 80 -7.74 -26.24 -20.41
C ARG A 80 -8.76 -27.22 -19.83
N ARG A 81 -8.35 -28.10 -18.92
CA ARG A 81 -9.19 -29.16 -18.32
C ARG A 81 -9.58 -28.88 -16.87
N THR A 82 -9.10 -27.79 -16.28
CA THR A 82 -9.37 -27.45 -14.88
C THR A 82 -10.23 -26.19 -14.79
N SER A 83 -10.97 -26.05 -13.69
CA SER A 83 -11.80 -24.89 -13.37
C SER A 83 -11.44 -24.32 -12.00
N ARG A 84 -10.15 -24.36 -11.64
CA ARG A 84 -9.65 -24.04 -10.29
C ARG A 84 -9.98 -22.61 -9.88
N ARG A 85 -9.82 -21.65 -10.80
CA ARG A 85 -10.16 -20.24 -10.56
C ARG A 85 -11.66 -20.04 -10.35
N ALA A 86 -12.50 -20.74 -11.11
CA ALA A 86 -13.95 -20.66 -10.91
C ALA A 86 -14.34 -21.23 -9.53
N GLN A 87 -13.74 -22.35 -9.12
CA GLN A 87 -13.94 -22.92 -7.79
C GLN A 87 -13.48 -21.96 -6.68
N LEU A 88 -12.28 -21.39 -6.80
CA LEU A 88 -11.75 -20.40 -5.85
C LEU A 88 -12.60 -19.13 -5.79
N THR A 89 -13.12 -18.66 -6.92
CA THR A 89 -14.03 -17.50 -6.97
C THR A 89 -15.31 -17.78 -6.19
N ARG A 90 -15.92 -18.96 -6.37
CA ARG A 90 -17.14 -19.36 -5.63
C ARG A 90 -16.87 -19.50 -4.13
N LEU A 91 -15.70 -20.02 -3.76
CA LEU A 91 -15.31 -20.13 -2.35
C LEU A 91 -15.08 -18.77 -1.72
N ALA A 92 -14.41 -17.86 -2.43
CA ALA A 92 -14.25 -16.46 -2.02
C ALA A 92 -15.60 -15.74 -1.89
N ALA A 93 -16.55 -15.98 -2.80
CA ALA A 93 -17.90 -15.44 -2.70
C ALA A 93 -18.64 -15.99 -1.47
N ALA A 94 -18.57 -17.30 -1.22
CA ALA A 94 -19.24 -17.93 -0.08
C ALA A 94 -18.66 -17.44 1.27
N SER A 95 -17.34 -17.43 1.42
CA SER A 95 -16.70 -16.89 2.63
C SER A 95 -16.88 -15.38 2.74
N GLY A 96 -16.89 -14.66 1.62
CA GLY A 96 -17.13 -13.21 1.57
C GLY A 96 -18.55 -12.85 1.99
N SER A 97 -19.55 -13.65 1.61
CA SER A 97 -20.93 -13.47 2.09
C SER A 97 -21.04 -13.69 3.60
N LEU A 98 -20.34 -14.69 4.15
CA LEU A 98 -20.27 -14.88 5.60
C LEU A 98 -19.57 -13.69 6.28
N TRP A 99 -18.50 -13.18 5.68
CA TRP A 99 -17.83 -11.98 6.17
C TRP A 99 -18.77 -10.75 6.16
N LEU A 100 -19.54 -10.57 5.09
CA LEU A 100 -20.52 -9.49 5.01
C LEU A 100 -21.62 -9.61 6.08
N VAL A 101 -22.23 -10.79 6.21
CA VAL A 101 -23.28 -11.03 7.21
C VAL A 101 -22.76 -10.77 8.63
N THR A 102 -21.56 -11.25 8.93
CA THR A 102 -20.94 -11.05 10.26
C THR A 102 -20.56 -9.59 10.51
N LEU A 103 -20.19 -8.82 9.48
CA LEU A 103 -20.02 -7.37 9.59
C LEU A 103 -21.34 -6.66 9.92
N VAL A 104 -22.44 -6.99 9.22
CA VAL A 104 -23.77 -6.42 9.49
C VAL A 104 -24.21 -6.71 10.93
N VAL A 105 -24.04 -7.94 11.41
CA VAL A 105 -24.31 -8.30 12.80
C VAL A 105 -23.41 -7.53 13.77
N SER A 106 -22.13 -7.34 13.40
CA SER A 106 -21.17 -6.59 14.23
C SER A 106 -21.54 -5.12 14.36
N VAL A 107 -22.12 -4.46 13.33
CA VAL A 107 -22.59 -3.07 13.46
C VAL A 107 -23.64 -2.93 14.56
N VAL A 108 -24.61 -3.85 14.60
CA VAL A 108 -25.67 -3.86 15.64
C VAL A 108 -25.06 -4.13 17.02
N ALA A 109 -24.15 -5.10 17.11
CA ALA A 109 -23.54 -5.49 18.37
C ALA A 109 -22.58 -4.43 18.92
N GLU A 110 -21.81 -3.75 18.06
CA GLU A 110 -20.93 -2.63 18.41
C GLU A 110 -21.75 -1.40 18.83
N PHE A 111 -22.85 -1.09 18.14
CA PHE A 111 -23.75 -0.03 18.58
C PHE A 111 -24.36 -0.32 19.96
N ALA A 112 -24.80 -1.56 20.20
CA ALA A 112 -25.30 -1.97 21.50
C ALA A 112 -24.22 -1.83 22.60
N ASP A 113 -22.99 -2.26 22.33
CA ASP A 113 -21.84 -2.14 23.23
C ASP A 113 -21.52 -0.68 23.57
N ILE A 114 -21.60 0.23 22.60
CA ILE A 114 -21.30 1.67 22.79
C ILE A 114 -22.46 2.42 23.47
N SER A 115 -23.70 2.15 23.06
CA SER A 115 -24.88 2.85 23.60
C SER A 115 -25.34 2.31 24.96
N GLY A 116 -24.94 1.08 25.30
CA GLY A 116 -25.44 0.34 26.45
C GLY A 116 -26.91 -0.09 26.35
N LEU A 117 -27.52 0.07 25.17
CA LEU A 117 -28.91 -0.29 24.92
C LEU A 117 -29.01 -1.69 24.31
N ALA A 118 -30.02 -2.46 24.74
CA ALA A 118 -30.35 -3.74 24.12
C ALA A 118 -31.33 -3.54 22.94
N PRO A 119 -31.28 -4.36 21.87
CA PRO A 119 -32.21 -4.27 20.74
C PRO A 119 -33.71 -4.39 21.09
N THR A 120 -34.02 -4.92 22.27
CA THR A 120 -35.37 -5.06 22.80
C THR A 120 -35.90 -3.79 23.49
N GLN A 121 -35.04 -2.78 23.70
CA GLN A 121 -35.44 -1.54 24.37
C GLN A 121 -36.09 -0.54 23.38
N PRO A 122 -37.09 0.25 23.80
CA PRO A 122 -37.93 1.06 22.90
C PRO A 122 -37.19 2.08 22.00
N ASN A 123 -36.03 2.56 22.42
CA ASN A 123 -35.28 3.62 21.70
C ASN A 123 -34.08 3.10 20.91
N PHE A 124 -33.77 1.80 20.98
CA PHE A 124 -32.56 1.24 20.38
C PHE A 124 -32.49 1.53 18.88
N TRP A 125 -33.54 1.16 18.14
CA TRP A 125 -33.53 1.24 16.67
C TRP A 125 -33.57 2.69 16.17
N THR A 126 -34.28 3.57 16.87
CA THR A 126 -34.31 5.00 16.54
C THR A 126 -32.92 5.62 16.68
N GLN A 127 -32.21 5.34 17.77
CA GLN A 127 -30.84 5.82 17.96
C GLN A 127 -29.85 5.13 17.03
N PHE A 128 -30.01 3.83 16.78
CA PHE A 128 -29.18 3.07 15.85
C PHE A 128 -29.19 3.72 14.47
N PHE A 129 -30.36 3.96 13.89
CA PHE A 129 -30.45 4.57 12.56
C PHE A 129 -30.01 6.04 12.54
N GLY A 130 -30.16 6.77 13.66
CA GLY A 130 -29.74 8.17 13.77
C GLY A 130 -28.23 8.36 14.00
N LEU A 131 -27.55 7.44 14.70
CA LEU A 131 -26.20 7.65 15.22
C LEU A 131 -25.14 6.71 14.64
N THR A 132 -25.53 5.68 13.88
CA THR A 132 -24.57 4.69 13.31
C THR A 132 -23.48 5.35 12.46
N TRP A 133 -23.77 6.45 11.76
CA TRP A 133 -22.78 7.16 10.94
C TRP A 133 -21.93 8.16 11.75
N GLU A 134 -22.48 8.71 12.83
CA GLU A 134 -21.80 9.68 13.69
C GLU A 134 -20.71 9.01 14.53
N LEU A 135 -21.01 7.81 15.04
CA LEU A 135 -20.08 7.00 15.81
C LEU A 135 -18.99 6.43 14.88
N SER A 136 -17.72 6.76 15.17
CA SER A 136 -16.58 6.37 14.35
C SER A 136 -16.45 4.86 14.17
N THR A 137 -16.59 4.09 15.25
CA THR A 137 -16.47 2.62 15.24
C THR A 137 -17.51 1.98 14.31
N THR A 138 -18.79 2.33 14.45
CA THR A 138 -19.86 1.76 13.62
C THR A 138 -19.77 2.24 12.17
N ARG A 139 -19.41 3.51 11.93
CA ARG A 139 -19.14 4.04 10.58
C ARG A 139 -18.05 3.23 9.88
N MET A 140 -16.95 2.93 10.56
CA MET A 140 -15.86 2.13 9.99
C MET A 140 -16.31 0.71 9.66
N THR A 141 -17.11 0.07 10.52
CA THR A 141 -17.65 -1.27 10.27
C THR A 141 -18.63 -1.27 9.09
N VAL A 142 -19.44 -0.22 8.92
CA VAL A 142 -20.30 -0.02 7.73
C VAL A 142 -19.46 0.14 6.46
N LEU A 143 -18.40 0.95 6.49
CA LEU A 143 -17.49 1.10 5.34
C LEU A 143 -16.83 -0.22 4.96
N ALA A 144 -16.40 -1.02 5.94
CA ALA A 144 -15.90 -2.38 5.69
C ALA A 144 -16.97 -3.26 5.03
N ALA A 145 -18.22 -3.21 5.50
CA ALA A 145 -19.33 -3.97 4.92
C ALA A 145 -19.59 -3.57 3.45
N ILE A 146 -19.49 -2.29 3.10
CA ILE A 146 -19.62 -1.81 1.72
C ILE A 146 -18.51 -2.40 0.83
N PHE A 147 -17.25 -2.35 1.26
CA PHE A 147 -16.15 -2.95 0.50
C PHE A 147 -16.31 -4.45 0.31
N VAL A 148 -16.73 -5.18 1.35
CA VAL A 148 -17.00 -6.62 1.26
C VAL A 148 -18.20 -6.91 0.36
N ALA A 149 -19.25 -6.10 0.38
CA ALA A 149 -20.40 -6.25 -0.51
C ALA A 149 -19.98 -6.11 -1.99
N ILE A 150 -19.17 -5.09 -2.31
CA ILE A 150 -18.60 -4.92 -3.66
C ILE A 150 -17.75 -6.14 -4.03
N LEU A 151 -16.93 -6.64 -3.11
CA LEU A 151 -16.11 -7.85 -3.32
C LEU A 151 -16.95 -9.08 -3.61
N VAL A 152 -18.05 -9.30 -2.86
CA VAL A 152 -18.97 -10.43 -3.06
C VAL A 152 -19.66 -10.32 -4.42
N VAL A 153 -20.12 -9.12 -4.80
CA VAL A 153 -20.68 -8.87 -6.15
C VAL A 153 -19.63 -9.16 -7.22
N ILE A 154 -18.38 -8.74 -7.02
CA ILE A 154 -17.29 -9.07 -7.93
C ILE A 154 -17.13 -10.59 -8.05
N CYS A 155 -17.15 -11.33 -6.94
CA CYS A 155 -16.94 -12.78 -6.91
C CYS A 155 -18.20 -13.60 -7.27
N SER A 156 -19.35 -12.96 -7.53
CA SER A 156 -20.59 -13.65 -7.90
C SER A 156 -20.51 -14.37 -9.27
N ALA A 157 -19.59 -13.93 -10.13
CA ALA A 157 -19.31 -14.53 -11.43
C ALA A 157 -17.85 -14.99 -11.53
N PRO A 158 -17.54 -16.05 -12.31
CA PRO A 158 -16.17 -16.51 -12.51
C PRO A 158 -15.24 -15.39 -12.99
N ARG A 159 -14.08 -15.24 -12.34
CA ARG A 159 -13.10 -14.20 -12.68
C ARG A 159 -11.81 -14.79 -13.25
N GLY A 160 -11.21 -14.04 -14.17
CA GLY A 160 -9.82 -14.23 -14.58
C GLY A 160 -8.83 -13.79 -13.50
N THR A 161 -7.53 -13.97 -13.76
CA THR A 161 -6.45 -13.62 -12.82
C THR A 161 -6.50 -12.16 -12.39
N THR A 162 -6.70 -11.24 -13.33
CA THR A 162 -6.76 -9.80 -13.05
C THR A 162 -7.96 -9.44 -12.19
N GLY A 163 -9.13 -10.05 -12.45
CA GLY A 163 -10.33 -9.82 -11.63
C GLY A 163 -10.16 -10.30 -10.19
N LEU A 164 -9.53 -11.47 -10.00
CA LEU A 164 -9.21 -11.99 -8.67
C LEU A 164 -8.13 -11.17 -7.96
N ALA A 165 -7.14 -10.62 -8.70
CA ALA A 165 -6.12 -9.75 -8.13
C ALA A 165 -6.71 -8.44 -7.61
N TRP A 166 -7.64 -7.83 -8.36
CA TRP A 166 -8.35 -6.64 -7.87
C TRP A 166 -9.26 -6.95 -6.70
N ALA A 167 -9.97 -8.08 -6.72
CA ALA A 167 -10.76 -8.54 -5.57
C ALA A 167 -9.88 -8.79 -4.33
N PHE A 168 -8.66 -9.33 -4.51
CA PHE A 168 -7.70 -9.52 -3.43
C PHE A 168 -7.27 -8.18 -2.80
N VAL A 169 -6.94 -7.18 -3.63
CA VAL A 169 -6.62 -5.82 -3.15
C VAL A 169 -7.81 -5.19 -2.44
N LEU A 170 -9.01 -5.33 -2.99
CA LEU A 170 -10.25 -4.87 -2.33
C LEU A 170 -10.48 -5.58 -0.99
N GLY A 171 -10.13 -6.86 -0.88
CA GLY A 171 -10.18 -7.61 0.38
C GLY A 171 -9.23 -7.04 1.43
N TRP A 172 -8.01 -6.64 1.06
CA TRP A 172 -7.11 -5.91 1.96
C TRP A 172 -7.66 -4.53 2.34
N LEU A 173 -8.21 -3.78 1.38
CA LEU A 173 -8.85 -2.48 1.66
C LEU A 173 -10.02 -2.61 2.63
N ALA A 174 -10.81 -3.69 2.53
CA ALA A 174 -11.93 -3.97 3.45
C ALA A 174 -11.49 -4.24 4.90
N LEU A 175 -10.22 -4.59 5.15
CA LEU A 175 -9.66 -4.70 6.50
C LEU A 175 -9.26 -3.35 7.09
N MET A 176 -8.97 -2.34 6.26
CA MET A 176 -8.41 -1.06 6.72
C MET A 176 -9.35 -0.30 7.67
N PRO A 177 -10.67 -0.20 7.43
CA PRO A 177 -11.57 0.43 8.39
C PRO A 177 -11.53 -0.22 9.77
N GLN A 178 -11.30 -1.54 9.85
CA GLN A 178 -11.19 -2.24 11.14
C GLN A 178 -9.92 -1.86 11.90
N ALA A 179 -8.82 -1.61 11.19
CA ALA A 179 -7.59 -1.13 11.80
C ALA A 179 -7.76 0.32 12.32
N LEU A 180 -8.49 1.16 11.57
CA LEU A 180 -8.82 2.54 11.95
C LEU A 180 -9.82 2.62 13.12
N ALA A 181 -10.69 1.62 13.27
CA ALA A 181 -11.67 1.54 14.35
C ALA A 181 -11.09 1.06 15.69
N GLY A 182 -9.82 0.63 15.72
CA GLY A 182 -9.19 0.09 16.93
C GLY A 182 -9.11 1.12 18.05
N HIS A 183 -9.65 0.79 19.23
CA HIS A 183 -9.69 1.62 20.46
C HIS A 183 -8.31 1.87 21.12
N ALA A 184 -7.24 2.00 20.35
CA ALA A 184 -5.93 2.36 20.87
C ALA A 184 -5.83 3.87 21.22
N SER A 185 -6.96 4.51 21.56
CA SER A 185 -7.02 5.92 21.99
C SER A 185 -6.39 6.16 23.36
N VAL A 186 -6.04 5.09 24.07
CA VAL A 186 -5.43 5.15 25.41
C VAL A 186 -3.93 4.83 25.39
N ALA A 187 -3.32 4.62 24.21
CA ALA A 187 -1.88 4.43 24.08
C ALA A 187 -1.20 5.75 23.67
N GLY A 188 -0.01 6.03 24.21
CA GLY A 188 0.80 7.23 23.90
C GLY A 188 1.27 7.37 22.45
N ASP A 189 0.91 6.44 21.55
CA ASP A 189 1.12 6.52 20.10
C ASP A 189 0.02 5.73 19.35
N HIS A 190 -1.17 6.32 19.29
CA HIS A 190 -2.35 5.75 18.60
C HIS A 190 -2.05 5.42 17.12
N MET A 191 -1.31 6.29 16.45
CA MET A 191 -1.09 6.23 15.00
C MET A 191 -0.26 5.01 14.62
N SER A 192 0.78 4.75 15.39
CA SER A 192 1.63 3.56 15.22
C SER A 192 0.91 2.28 15.59
N ALA A 193 0.00 2.32 16.58
CA ALA A 193 -0.85 1.18 16.91
C ALA A 193 -1.80 0.82 15.74
N VAL A 194 -2.45 1.82 15.12
CA VAL A 194 -3.30 1.64 13.93
C VAL A 194 -2.50 1.06 12.76
N ASN A 195 -1.34 1.64 12.47
CA ASN A 195 -0.46 1.17 11.39
C ASN A 195 0.02 -0.27 11.63
N GLY A 196 0.46 -0.56 12.87
CA GLY A 196 0.84 -1.90 13.29
C GLY A 196 -0.30 -2.89 13.10
N LEU A 197 -1.51 -2.55 13.53
CA LEU A 197 -2.69 -3.41 13.39
C LEU A 197 -3.05 -3.64 11.91
N ALA A 198 -2.99 -2.62 11.06
CA ALA A 198 -3.25 -2.75 9.63
C ALA A 198 -2.29 -3.76 8.97
N VAL A 199 -0.98 -3.62 9.23
CA VAL A 199 0.04 -4.57 8.75
C VAL A 199 -0.19 -5.97 9.33
N HIS A 200 -0.54 -6.05 10.61
CA HIS A 200 -0.82 -7.32 11.30
C HIS A 200 -1.99 -8.08 10.66
N LEU A 201 -3.11 -7.40 10.41
CA LEU A 201 -4.31 -7.99 9.78
C LEU A 201 -4.03 -8.48 8.36
N VAL A 202 -3.36 -7.66 7.55
CA VAL A 202 -2.97 -8.04 6.18
C VAL A 202 -2.06 -9.27 6.19
N ALA A 203 -1.06 -9.30 7.07
CA ALA A 203 -0.12 -10.40 7.16
C ALA A 203 -0.78 -11.69 7.68
N ALA A 204 -1.61 -11.60 8.73
CA ALA A 204 -2.35 -12.73 9.31
C ALA A 204 -3.28 -13.37 8.27
N THR A 205 -4.14 -12.56 7.65
CA THR A 205 -5.14 -13.05 6.68
C THR A 205 -4.49 -13.62 5.43
N THR A 206 -3.38 -13.05 4.97
CA THR A 206 -2.64 -13.57 3.81
C THR A 206 -1.98 -14.92 4.11
N TRP A 207 -1.39 -15.10 5.29
CA TRP A 207 -0.74 -16.35 5.67
C TRP A 207 -1.73 -17.45 6.04
N ALA A 208 -2.59 -17.21 7.03
CA ALA A 208 -3.55 -18.22 7.46
C ALA A 208 -4.55 -18.54 6.33
N GLY A 209 -5.00 -17.51 5.60
CA GLY A 209 -5.92 -17.66 4.48
C GLY A 209 -5.30 -18.42 3.32
N GLY A 210 -4.07 -18.06 2.92
CA GLY A 210 -3.40 -18.73 1.82
C GLY A 210 -3.14 -20.22 2.10
N LEU A 211 -2.75 -20.55 3.34
CA LEU A 211 -2.56 -21.94 3.77
C LEU A 211 -3.89 -22.71 3.76
N LEU A 212 -4.94 -22.13 4.34
CA LEU A 212 -6.30 -22.69 4.34
C LEU A 212 -6.79 -22.95 2.90
N ALA A 213 -6.62 -21.98 2.02
CA ALA A 213 -7.04 -22.10 0.62
C ALA A 213 -6.27 -23.21 -0.12
N ILE A 214 -4.96 -23.34 0.10
CA ILE A 214 -4.15 -24.44 -0.47
C ILE A 214 -4.62 -25.79 0.07
N LEU A 215 -4.93 -25.88 1.38
CA LEU A 215 -5.38 -27.11 2.02
C LEU A 215 -6.75 -27.58 1.50
N VAL A 216 -7.68 -26.65 1.36
CA VAL A 216 -9.01 -26.88 0.78
C VAL A 216 -8.88 -27.31 -0.68
N MET A 217 -8.00 -26.65 -1.43
CA MET A 217 -7.78 -26.91 -2.86
C MET A 217 -6.79 -28.04 -3.14
N ARG A 218 -6.22 -28.70 -2.12
CA ARG A 218 -5.08 -29.64 -2.28
C ARG A 218 -5.30 -30.69 -3.37
N ARG A 219 -6.50 -31.26 -3.42
CA ARG A 219 -6.89 -32.29 -4.41
C ARG A 219 -7.02 -31.69 -5.80
N SER A 220 -7.71 -30.56 -5.93
CA SER A 220 -7.86 -29.82 -7.19
C SER A 220 -6.52 -29.32 -7.73
N LEU A 221 -5.56 -29.00 -6.85
CA LEU A 221 -4.23 -28.50 -7.22
C LEU A 221 -3.30 -29.59 -7.75
N HIS A 222 -3.50 -30.86 -7.41
CA HIS A 222 -2.71 -31.98 -7.94
C HIS A 222 -2.70 -31.98 -9.48
N PRO A 223 -1.55 -32.24 -10.15
CA PRO A 223 -0.19 -32.52 -9.61
C PRO A 223 0.67 -31.26 -9.35
N HIS A 224 0.07 -30.06 -9.29
CA HIS A 224 0.81 -28.80 -9.17
C HIS A 224 0.97 -28.33 -7.72
N LEU A 225 0.68 -29.18 -6.73
CA LEU A 225 0.63 -28.81 -5.32
C LEU A 225 2.00 -28.34 -4.83
N ALA A 226 3.08 -29.08 -5.14
CA ALA A 226 4.44 -28.73 -4.73
C ALA A 226 4.85 -27.33 -5.21
N VAL A 227 4.56 -26.99 -6.47
CA VAL A 227 4.87 -25.68 -7.05
C VAL A 227 4.10 -24.55 -6.35
N VAL A 228 2.82 -24.78 -6.04
CA VAL A 228 1.97 -23.81 -5.32
C VAL A 228 2.49 -23.59 -3.90
N VAL A 229 2.79 -24.66 -3.16
CA VAL A 229 3.33 -24.60 -1.79
C VAL A 229 4.68 -23.88 -1.77
N ARG A 230 5.57 -24.15 -2.74
CA ARG A 230 6.87 -23.46 -2.84
C ARG A 230 6.73 -21.96 -3.05
N ARG A 231 5.80 -21.53 -3.92
CA ARG A 231 5.49 -20.11 -4.14
C ARG A 231 4.89 -19.48 -2.90
N PHE A 232 3.94 -20.15 -2.27
CA PHE A 232 3.30 -19.70 -1.05
C PHE A 232 4.29 -19.56 0.12
N SER A 233 5.26 -20.46 0.24
CA SER A 233 6.30 -20.39 1.29
C SER A 233 7.07 -19.07 1.27
N THR A 234 7.28 -18.45 0.10
CA THR A 234 7.90 -17.11 0.04
C THR A 234 6.98 -16.04 0.62
N ILE A 235 5.67 -16.11 0.32
CA ILE A 235 4.66 -15.19 0.87
C ILE A 235 4.55 -15.39 2.39
N ALA A 236 4.49 -16.64 2.85
CA ALA A 236 4.41 -16.99 4.26
C ALA A 236 5.57 -16.44 5.08
N VAL A 237 6.81 -16.44 4.56
CA VAL A 237 7.97 -15.85 5.26
C VAL A 237 7.84 -14.33 5.42
N TRP A 238 7.36 -13.63 4.39
CA TRP A 238 7.10 -12.19 4.47
C TRP A 238 5.96 -11.88 5.44
N SER A 239 4.88 -12.66 5.39
CA SER A 239 3.78 -12.54 6.34
C SER A 239 4.22 -12.82 7.77
N TYR A 240 5.05 -13.84 8.00
CA TYR A 240 5.62 -14.15 9.31
C TYR A 240 6.45 -12.98 9.86
N ALA A 241 7.34 -12.41 9.04
CA ALA A 241 8.15 -11.26 9.43
C ALA A 241 7.29 -10.02 9.73
N ALA A 242 6.30 -9.73 8.87
CA ALA A 242 5.36 -8.64 9.08
C ALA A 242 4.53 -8.81 10.36
N LEU A 243 4.06 -10.03 10.65
CA LEU A 243 3.35 -10.35 11.90
C LEU A 243 4.23 -10.19 13.13
N ALA A 244 5.47 -10.66 13.07
CA ALA A 244 6.41 -10.55 14.18
C ALA A 244 6.72 -9.09 14.49
N LEU A 245 7.05 -8.28 13.48
CA LEU A 245 7.41 -6.87 13.65
C LEU A 245 6.21 -6.02 14.08
N SER A 246 5.05 -6.20 13.44
CA SER A 246 3.84 -5.48 13.84
C SER A 246 3.34 -5.90 15.23
N GLY A 247 3.40 -7.19 15.56
CA GLY A 247 3.03 -7.70 16.88
C GLY A 247 3.96 -7.21 17.98
N LEU A 248 5.27 -7.13 17.70
CA LEU A 248 6.25 -6.55 18.61
C LEU A 248 5.98 -5.05 18.84
N LEU A 249 5.70 -4.29 17.78
CA LEU A 249 5.37 -2.86 17.90
C LEU A 249 4.11 -2.66 18.75
N ILE A 250 3.03 -3.40 18.49
CA ILE A 250 1.79 -3.31 19.28
C ILE A 250 2.05 -3.70 20.74
N ALA A 251 2.83 -4.76 20.98
CA ALA A 251 3.19 -5.19 22.34
C ALA A 251 4.06 -4.14 23.06
N TRP A 252 4.99 -3.52 22.35
CA TRP A 252 5.84 -2.45 22.88
C TRP A 252 5.02 -1.23 23.32
N ILE A 253 4.03 -0.84 22.51
CA ILE A 253 3.12 0.28 22.82
C ILE A 253 2.13 -0.09 23.95
N GLY A 254 1.73 -1.36 24.04
CA GLY A 254 0.72 -1.85 24.99
C GLY A 254 1.25 -2.17 26.40
N MET A 255 2.56 -2.22 26.63
CA MET A 255 3.15 -2.55 27.93
C MET A 255 3.88 -1.33 28.50
N ALA A 256 3.66 -1.03 29.79
CA ALA A 256 4.41 -0.02 30.53
C ALA A 256 5.74 -0.58 31.06
N GLY A 257 5.81 -1.88 31.34
CA GLY A 257 7.04 -2.54 31.75
C GLY A 257 6.95 -4.06 31.76
N LEU A 258 8.06 -4.74 32.07
CA LEU A 258 8.12 -6.21 32.07
C LEU A 258 7.24 -6.87 33.16
N GLY A 259 6.85 -6.12 34.20
CA GLY A 259 5.92 -6.58 35.23
C GLY A 259 4.53 -6.93 34.68
N ASP A 260 4.12 -6.26 33.61
CA ASP A 260 2.82 -6.43 32.95
C ASP A 260 2.61 -7.83 32.36
N LEU A 261 3.69 -8.59 32.17
CA LEU A 261 3.63 -9.97 31.69
C LEU A 261 2.87 -10.92 32.63
N ARG A 262 2.72 -10.55 33.91
CA ARG A 262 1.95 -11.31 34.90
C ARG A 262 0.44 -11.02 34.87
N SER A 263 0.01 -9.98 34.14
CA SER A 263 -1.40 -9.62 34.00
C SER A 263 -2.13 -10.57 33.04
N GLY A 264 -3.47 -10.50 33.01
CA GLY A 264 -4.28 -11.22 32.03
C GLY A 264 -3.94 -10.84 30.57
N TYR A 265 -3.62 -9.56 30.33
CA TYR A 265 -3.10 -9.08 29.05
C TYR A 265 -1.75 -9.73 28.71
N GLY A 266 -0.82 -9.74 29.67
CA GLY A 266 0.51 -10.34 29.53
C GLY A 266 0.46 -11.84 29.22
N ALA A 267 -0.42 -12.59 29.89
CA ALA A 267 -0.61 -14.02 29.63
C ALA A 267 -1.11 -14.29 28.20
N LEU A 268 -2.10 -13.54 27.71
CA LEU A 268 -2.60 -13.67 26.35
C LEU A 268 -1.53 -13.27 25.31
N LEU A 269 -0.71 -12.26 25.61
CA LEU A 269 0.43 -11.87 24.79
C LEU A 269 1.48 -12.99 24.72
N LEU A 270 1.82 -13.62 25.84
CA LEU A 270 2.76 -14.75 25.88
C LEU A 270 2.24 -15.96 25.08
N ILE A 271 0.93 -16.25 25.13
CA ILE A 271 0.30 -17.28 24.30
C ILE A 271 0.52 -16.96 22.81
N LYS A 272 0.31 -15.72 22.39
CA LYS A 272 0.56 -15.30 21.00
C LYS A 272 2.02 -15.42 20.60
N VAL A 273 2.94 -14.96 21.45
CA VAL A 273 4.39 -15.05 21.17
C VAL A 273 4.81 -16.51 21.06
N GLY A 274 4.36 -17.37 21.99
CA GLY A 274 4.61 -18.81 21.93
C GLY A 274 4.05 -19.45 20.67
N ALA A 275 2.81 -19.14 20.30
CA ALA A 275 2.19 -19.61 19.06
C ALA A 275 2.98 -19.17 17.83
N LEU A 276 3.43 -17.91 17.78
CA LEU A 276 4.25 -17.40 16.68
C LEU A 276 5.59 -18.13 16.58
N VAL A 277 6.29 -18.35 17.70
CA VAL A 277 7.58 -19.07 17.71
C VAL A 277 7.41 -20.51 17.21
N VAL A 278 6.38 -21.22 17.70
CA VAL A 278 6.10 -22.60 17.27
C VAL A 278 5.72 -22.63 15.79
N LEU A 279 4.87 -21.71 15.30
CA LEU A 279 4.55 -21.60 13.88
C LEU A 279 5.80 -21.31 13.03
N GLY A 280 6.71 -20.45 13.50
CA GLY A 280 7.98 -20.16 12.82
C GLY A 280 8.86 -21.40 12.71
N TYR A 281 8.95 -22.19 13.77
CA TYR A 281 9.68 -23.46 13.79
C TYR A 281 9.06 -24.50 12.84
N VAL A 282 7.73 -24.69 12.90
CA VAL A 282 7.02 -25.63 12.01
C VAL A 282 7.13 -25.19 10.55
N GLY A 283 7.00 -23.89 10.27
CA GLY A 283 7.19 -23.32 8.93
C GLY A 283 8.61 -23.52 8.39
N TRP A 284 9.62 -23.46 9.25
CA TRP A 284 11.01 -23.78 8.90
C TRP A 284 11.19 -25.26 8.55
N LEU A 285 10.57 -26.18 9.31
CA LEU A 285 10.54 -27.61 8.98
C LEU A 285 9.84 -27.86 7.64
N HIS A 286 8.71 -27.20 7.40
CA HIS A 286 7.99 -27.22 6.12
C HIS A 286 8.92 -26.85 4.97
N ARG A 287 9.68 -25.76 5.13
CA ARG A 287 10.57 -25.23 4.10
C ARG A 287 11.78 -26.12 3.82
N ARG A 288 12.39 -26.71 4.86
CA ARG A 288 13.60 -27.54 4.73
C ARG A 288 13.32 -28.96 4.23
N GLY A 289 12.22 -29.57 4.67
CA GLY A 289 11.94 -31.00 4.43
C GLY A 289 10.72 -31.27 3.56
N MET A 290 9.58 -30.64 3.86
CA MET A 290 8.30 -31.02 3.24
C MET A 290 8.21 -30.65 1.76
N ILE A 291 8.72 -29.48 1.36
CA ILE A 291 8.71 -29.07 -0.05
C ILE A 291 9.51 -30.06 -0.91
N ALA A 292 10.70 -30.48 -0.45
CA ALA A 292 11.52 -31.44 -1.17
C ALA A 292 10.89 -32.85 -1.22
N ARG A 293 10.10 -33.23 -0.21
CA ARG A 293 9.33 -34.48 -0.21
C ARG A 293 8.20 -34.44 -1.24
N LEU A 294 7.41 -33.37 -1.26
CA LEU A 294 6.33 -33.17 -2.24
C LEU A 294 6.86 -33.11 -3.68
N GLU A 295 8.08 -32.59 -3.90
CA GLU A 295 8.70 -32.59 -5.24
C GLU A 295 9.19 -33.97 -5.69
N LYS A 296 9.55 -34.86 -4.75
CA LYS A 296 10.03 -36.22 -5.05
C LYS A 296 8.89 -37.22 -5.23
N ASP A 297 7.84 -37.07 -4.43
CA ASP A 297 6.64 -37.90 -4.47
C ASP A 297 5.43 -36.99 -4.24
N ASP A 298 4.72 -36.64 -5.33
CA ASP A 298 3.49 -35.84 -5.30
C ASP A 298 2.39 -36.49 -4.41
N GLY A 299 2.60 -37.76 -3.98
CA GLY A 299 1.70 -38.58 -3.18
C GLY A 299 1.66 -38.35 -1.66
N ASP A 300 2.65 -37.70 -1.02
CA ASP A 300 2.62 -37.48 0.45
C ASP A 300 1.74 -36.27 0.87
N SER A 301 0.60 -36.12 0.19
CA SER A 301 -0.46 -35.15 0.51
C SER A 301 -0.98 -35.31 1.95
N ALA A 302 -0.86 -36.52 2.51
CA ALA A 302 -1.24 -36.83 3.89
C ALA A 302 -0.29 -36.21 4.93
N ALA A 303 1.04 -36.24 4.74
CA ALA A 303 1.95 -35.53 5.63
C ALA A 303 1.80 -34.01 5.52
N PHE A 304 1.62 -33.48 4.30
CA PHE A 304 1.30 -32.06 4.12
C PHE A 304 0.01 -31.68 4.85
N LEU A 305 -1.06 -32.48 4.71
CA LEU A 305 -2.34 -32.25 5.37
C LEU A 305 -2.18 -32.20 6.90
N ARG A 306 -1.49 -33.16 7.51
CA ARG A 306 -1.30 -33.20 8.97
C ARG A 306 -0.57 -31.96 9.50
N LEU A 307 0.51 -31.56 8.83
CA LEU A 307 1.34 -30.43 9.26
C LEU A 307 0.60 -29.09 9.05
N ALA A 308 -0.05 -28.91 7.90
CA ALA A 308 -0.84 -27.72 7.59
C ALA A 308 -2.07 -27.57 8.50
N VAL A 309 -2.75 -28.67 8.85
CA VAL A 309 -3.83 -28.64 9.86
C VAL A 309 -3.29 -28.23 11.21
N GLY A 310 -2.13 -28.75 11.63
CA GLY A 310 -1.46 -28.32 12.86
C GLY A 310 -1.14 -26.82 12.90
N GLU A 311 -0.60 -26.28 11.81
CA GLU A 311 -0.37 -24.84 11.67
C GLU A 311 -1.68 -24.03 11.76
N LEU A 312 -2.74 -24.45 11.04
CA LEU A 312 -4.04 -23.77 11.07
C LEU A 312 -4.70 -23.82 12.45
N LEU A 313 -4.58 -24.93 13.18
CA LEU A 313 -5.08 -25.04 14.55
C LEU A 313 -4.38 -24.02 15.46
N LEU A 314 -3.05 -23.92 15.37
CA LEU A 314 -2.26 -22.98 16.15
C LEU A 314 -2.50 -21.51 15.75
N MET A 315 -2.72 -21.24 14.47
CA MET A 315 -3.19 -19.94 14.00
C MET A 315 -4.58 -19.60 14.55
N GLY A 316 -5.49 -20.58 14.65
CA GLY A 316 -6.78 -20.42 15.30
C GLY A 316 -6.64 -20.07 16.78
N VAL A 317 -5.73 -20.72 17.51
CA VAL A 317 -5.38 -20.35 18.90
C VAL A 317 -4.91 -18.90 18.97
N ALA A 318 -3.97 -18.51 18.11
CA ALA A 318 -3.46 -17.13 18.08
C ALA A 318 -4.55 -16.10 17.73
N LEU A 319 -5.48 -16.44 16.84
CA LEU A 319 -6.63 -15.62 16.49
C LEU A 319 -7.60 -15.46 17.67
N GLY A 320 -7.93 -16.57 18.36
CA GLY A 320 -8.76 -16.52 19.58
C GLY A 320 -8.15 -15.64 20.67
N ALA A 321 -6.84 -15.79 20.92
CA ALA A 321 -6.11 -14.94 21.84
C ALA A 321 -6.08 -13.47 21.37
N ALA A 322 -6.06 -13.21 20.07
CA ALA A 322 -6.14 -11.85 19.52
C ALA A 322 -7.48 -11.18 19.79
N VAL A 323 -8.57 -11.92 19.61
CA VAL A 323 -9.91 -11.41 19.87
C VAL A 323 -10.10 -11.13 21.36
N ALA A 324 -9.59 -12.00 22.25
CA ALA A 324 -9.61 -11.77 23.69
C ALA A 324 -8.77 -10.54 24.10
N LEU A 325 -7.56 -10.40 23.56
CA LEU A 325 -6.71 -9.22 23.78
C LEU A 325 -7.37 -7.93 23.33
N ALA A 326 -8.08 -7.94 22.20
CA ALA A 326 -8.75 -6.75 21.67
C ALA A 326 -9.89 -6.23 22.57
N ARG A 327 -10.30 -6.99 23.59
CA ARG A 327 -11.29 -6.60 24.61
C ARG A 327 -10.69 -6.51 26.02
N THR A 328 -9.38 -6.71 26.14
CA THR A 328 -8.67 -6.61 27.41
C THR A 328 -7.88 -5.30 27.37
N PRO A 329 -8.15 -4.34 28.27
CA PRO A 329 -7.39 -3.09 28.32
C PRO A 329 -5.88 -3.36 28.46
N PRO A 330 -5.02 -2.69 27.67
CA PRO A 330 -3.57 -2.83 27.81
C PRO A 330 -3.10 -2.18 29.12
N PRO A 331 -2.14 -2.74 29.85
CA PRO A 331 -1.65 -2.16 31.12
C PRO A 331 -1.14 -0.72 31.00
N SER A 332 -0.66 -0.29 29.83
CA SER A 332 -0.27 1.09 29.58
C SER A 332 -1.44 2.09 29.56
N SER A 333 -2.69 1.62 29.54
CA SER A 333 -3.89 2.49 29.58
C SER A 333 -4.05 3.26 30.89
N ASP A 334 -3.37 2.83 31.95
CA ASP A 334 -3.45 3.46 33.28
C ASP A 334 -2.49 4.65 33.42
N VAL A 335 -1.62 4.88 32.44
CA VAL A 335 -0.76 6.07 32.39
C VAL A 335 -1.59 7.24 31.86
N LEU A 336 -1.84 8.23 32.71
CA LEU A 336 -2.54 9.47 32.32
C LEU A 336 -1.83 10.08 31.10
N SER A 337 -2.59 10.27 30.01
CA SER A 337 -2.12 11.08 28.88
C SER A 337 -1.70 12.46 29.39
N PRO A 338 -0.68 13.10 28.79
CA PRO A 338 -0.36 14.50 29.07
C PRO A 338 -1.62 15.38 28.98
N ASP A 339 -1.61 16.55 29.63
CA ASP A 339 -2.72 17.50 29.58
C ASP A 339 -3.29 17.60 28.15
N PRO A 340 -4.62 17.47 27.96
CA PRO A 340 -5.27 17.42 26.66
C PRO A 340 -5.23 18.81 26.02
N THR A 341 -4.05 19.19 25.53
CA THR A 341 -3.88 20.34 24.65
C THR A 341 -4.53 20.02 23.31
N SER A 342 -5.10 21.03 22.67
CA SER A 342 -5.60 20.94 21.29
C SER A 342 -4.58 20.34 20.32
N VAL A 343 -3.30 20.64 20.53
CA VAL A 343 -2.18 20.08 19.75
C VAL A 343 -2.07 18.57 19.93
N TYR A 344 -2.10 18.08 21.18
CA TYR A 344 -2.04 16.64 21.45
C TYR A 344 -3.25 15.91 20.86
N GLU A 345 -4.45 16.47 20.99
CA GLU A 345 -5.68 15.88 20.42
C GLU A 345 -5.62 15.76 18.89
N LEU A 346 -5.07 16.76 18.20
CA LEU A 346 -5.04 16.80 16.74
C LEU A 346 -3.84 16.04 16.13
N THR A 347 -2.69 16.03 16.82
CA THR A 347 -1.43 15.52 16.25
C THR A 347 -0.97 14.18 16.83
N GLY A 348 -1.40 13.86 18.05
CA GLY A 348 -1.00 12.66 18.80
C GLY A 348 0.32 12.80 19.58
N TYR A 349 0.91 13.99 19.67
CA TYR A 349 2.11 14.26 20.47
C TYR A 349 2.05 15.67 21.09
N PRO A 350 2.79 15.94 22.20
CA PRO A 350 2.73 17.23 22.88
C PRO A 350 3.25 18.37 22.00
N ASP A 351 2.77 19.60 22.25
CA ASP A 351 3.26 20.80 21.55
C ASP A 351 4.80 20.88 21.63
N PRO A 352 5.51 20.83 20.48
CA PRO A 352 6.98 20.89 20.46
C PRO A 352 7.52 22.28 20.80
N GLY A 353 6.65 23.31 20.90
CA GLY A 353 7.04 24.70 21.12
C GLY A 353 7.68 25.36 19.89
N PRO A 354 8.14 26.61 20.00
CA PRO A 354 8.80 27.32 18.90
C PRO A 354 9.98 26.53 18.33
N VAL A 355 10.18 26.57 17.02
CA VAL A 355 11.26 25.82 16.34
C VAL A 355 12.63 26.26 16.88
N PRO A 356 13.37 25.39 17.60
CA PRO A 356 14.70 25.75 18.06
C PRO A 356 15.70 25.77 16.89
N VAL A 357 16.76 26.55 16.99
CA VAL A 357 17.82 26.63 15.96
C VAL A 357 18.39 25.24 15.59
N ARG A 358 18.47 24.34 16.58
CA ARG A 358 18.97 22.96 16.41
C ARG A 358 17.91 21.93 15.97
N ALA A 359 16.70 22.36 15.61
CA ALA A 359 15.56 21.47 15.37
C ALA A 359 15.83 20.38 14.32
N TRP A 360 16.59 20.71 13.27
CA TRP A 360 17.00 19.78 12.21
C TRP A 360 17.71 18.51 12.73
N ILE A 361 18.31 18.53 13.92
CA ILE A 361 19.02 17.39 14.49
C ILE A 361 18.35 16.90 15.78
N SER A 362 17.70 17.79 16.54
CA SER A 362 17.14 17.45 17.86
C SER A 362 15.69 16.98 17.84
N VAL A 363 14.92 17.29 16.79
CA VAL A 363 13.49 16.96 16.73
C VAL A 363 13.29 15.69 15.91
N TRP A 364 12.68 14.69 16.53
CA TRP A 364 12.42 13.40 15.92
C TRP A 364 11.19 12.74 16.52
N HIS A 365 10.29 12.27 15.66
CA HIS A 365 9.14 11.44 16.00
C HIS A 365 9.06 10.26 15.04
N ASN A 366 8.98 9.04 15.56
CA ASN A 366 9.03 7.84 14.73
C ASN A 366 7.70 7.59 14.02
N ASP A 367 7.65 7.77 12.70
CA ASP A 367 6.57 7.21 11.88
C ASP A 367 6.93 5.79 11.42
N TRP A 368 6.51 4.80 12.21
CA TRP A 368 6.85 3.40 11.96
C TRP A 368 6.31 2.85 10.63
N LEU A 369 5.22 3.42 10.08
CA LEU A 369 4.70 3.00 8.78
C LEU A 369 5.71 3.39 7.69
N TRP A 370 6.12 4.65 7.66
CA TRP A 370 7.03 5.14 6.63
C TRP A 370 8.45 4.58 6.78
N ILE A 371 8.92 4.39 8.01
CA ILE A 371 10.18 3.67 8.28
C ILE A 371 10.11 2.23 7.74
N ALA A 372 9.02 1.50 8.00
CA ALA A 372 8.85 0.14 7.50
C ALA A 372 8.78 0.08 5.98
N VAL A 373 8.04 0.99 5.34
CA VAL A 373 7.96 1.09 3.88
C VAL A 373 9.34 1.34 3.27
N ALA A 374 10.10 2.30 3.81
CA ALA A 374 11.45 2.62 3.36
C ALA A 374 12.41 1.44 3.56
N ALA A 375 12.38 0.79 4.72
CA ALA A 375 13.22 -0.35 5.03
C ALA A 375 12.95 -1.53 4.09
N VAL A 376 11.67 -1.84 3.81
CA VAL A 376 11.30 -2.90 2.85
C VAL A 376 11.74 -2.51 1.44
N ALA A 377 11.52 -1.27 1.01
CA ALA A 377 11.90 -0.80 -0.31
C ALA A 377 13.43 -0.89 -0.54
N VAL A 378 14.23 -0.47 0.45
CA VAL A 378 15.70 -0.58 0.43
C VAL A 378 16.12 -2.05 0.44
N PHE A 379 15.60 -2.85 1.37
CA PHE A 379 15.98 -4.26 1.50
C PHE A 379 15.68 -5.06 0.23
N VAL A 380 14.50 -4.88 -0.37
CA VAL A 380 14.10 -5.58 -1.61
C VAL A 380 14.99 -5.16 -2.77
N TYR A 381 15.25 -3.85 -2.92
CA TYR A 381 16.15 -3.34 -3.96
C TYR A 381 17.56 -3.92 -3.83
N LEU A 382 18.17 -3.83 -2.65
CA LEU A 382 19.51 -4.37 -2.41
C LEU A 382 19.56 -5.89 -2.58
N ARG A 383 18.49 -6.61 -2.23
CA ARG A 383 18.38 -8.05 -2.48
C ARG A 383 18.31 -8.38 -3.97
N TRP A 384 17.66 -7.56 -4.78
CA TRP A 384 17.67 -7.71 -6.25
C TRP A 384 19.05 -7.40 -6.84
N VAL A 385 19.72 -6.35 -6.35
CA VAL A 385 21.11 -6.04 -6.70
C VAL A 385 22.03 -7.22 -6.38
N HIS A 386 21.94 -7.77 -5.17
CA HIS A 386 22.74 -8.94 -4.77
C HIS A 386 22.47 -10.16 -5.64
N ARG A 387 21.21 -10.42 -5.97
CA ARG A 387 20.83 -11.51 -6.86
C ARG A 387 21.42 -11.35 -8.26
N LEU A 388 21.45 -10.13 -8.77
CA LEU A 388 22.00 -9.79 -10.09
C LEU A 388 23.53 -10.00 -10.09
N HIS A 389 24.23 -9.52 -9.06
CA HIS A 389 25.67 -9.75 -8.89
C HIS A 389 26.01 -11.24 -8.76
N LYS A 390 25.23 -12.02 -8.01
CA LYS A 390 25.42 -13.49 -7.94
C LYS A 390 25.25 -14.20 -9.27
N ARG A 391 24.54 -13.62 -10.23
CA ARG A 391 24.38 -14.14 -11.59
C ARG A 391 25.55 -13.73 -12.52
N GLY A 392 26.44 -12.86 -12.07
CA GLY A 392 27.54 -12.28 -12.86
C GLY A 392 27.15 -10.99 -13.60
N ASP A 393 25.92 -10.51 -13.43
CA ASP A 393 25.46 -9.25 -14.01
C ASP A 393 25.92 -8.06 -13.13
N ARG A 394 26.36 -6.97 -13.76
CA ARG A 394 26.75 -5.73 -13.05
C ARG A 394 25.53 -4.80 -12.89
N TRP A 395 25.42 -4.18 -11.72
CA TRP A 395 24.49 -3.08 -11.46
C TRP A 395 25.25 -1.81 -11.04
N PRO A 396 24.94 -0.63 -11.60
CA PRO A 396 25.63 0.60 -11.21
C PRO A 396 25.47 0.93 -9.72
N LEU A 397 26.59 1.13 -9.02
CA LEU A 397 26.58 1.43 -7.57
C LEU A 397 25.86 2.75 -7.26
N TRP A 398 26.02 3.77 -8.10
CA TRP A 398 25.37 5.07 -7.91
C TRP A 398 23.84 4.96 -7.87
N GLN A 399 23.22 4.04 -8.65
CA GLN A 399 21.77 3.80 -8.60
C GLN A 399 21.32 3.23 -7.26
N SER A 400 22.15 2.40 -6.63
CA SER A 400 21.88 1.87 -5.29
C SER A 400 22.04 2.96 -4.23
N LEU A 401 23.05 3.81 -4.36
CA LEU A 401 23.30 4.93 -3.43
C LEU A 401 22.14 5.93 -3.45
N ILE A 402 21.70 6.38 -4.63
CA ILE A 402 20.58 7.34 -4.72
C ILE A 402 19.23 6.74 -4.30
N TRP A 403 19.04 5.43 -4.49
CA TRP A 403 17.84 4.74 -3.98
C TRP A 403 17.78 4.78 -2.45
N VAL A 404 18.90 4.43 -1.81
CA VAL A 404 19.02 4.47 -0.34
C VAL A 404 18.91 5.91 0.16
N LEU A 405 19.57 6.85 -0.50
CA LEU A 405 19.50 8.27 -0.14
C LEU A 405 18.09 8.84 -0.28
N GLY A 406 17.37 8.51 -1.36
CA GLY A 406 15.99 8.97 -1.56
C GLY A 406 15.05 8.50 -0.45
N TRP A 407 15.16 7.24 -0.03
CA TRP A 407 14.39 6.71 1.10
C TRP A 407 14.86 7.26 2.46
N ALA A 408 16.16 7.54 2.63
CA ALA A 408 16.67 8.18 3.84
C ALA A 408 16.13 9.62 3.99
N ILE A 409 16.12 10.38 2.90
CA ILE A 409 15.54 11.73 2.85
C ILE A 409 14.03 11.65 3.11
N PHE A 410 13.32 10.70 2.50
CA PHE A 410 11.89 10.50 2.76
C PHE A 410 11.61 10.23 4.25
N VAL A 411 12.35 9.31 4.88
CA VAL A 411 12.19 9.01 6.32
C VAL A 411 12.52 10.23 7.17
N TYR A 412 13.60 10.95 6.86
CA TYR A 412 13.96 12.19 7.54
C TYR A 412 12.86 13.25 7.42
N SER A 413 12.25 13.39 6.25
CA SER A 413 11.16 14.35 6.03
C SER A 413 9.88 14.01 6.80
N MET A 414 9.58 12.72 6.96
CA MET A 414 8.39 12.25 7.68
C MET A 414 8.59 12.19 9.20
N CYS A 415 9.81 11.86 9.67
CA CYS A 415 10.09 11.64 11.09
C CYS A 415 10.83 12.80 11.77
N GLY A 416 11.58 13.60 11.01
CA GLY A 416 12.35 14.71 11.53
C GLY A 416 11.53 15.99 11.74
N VAL A 417 12.24 17.12 11.86
CA VAL A 417 11.66 18.44 12.11
C VAL A 417 10.52 18.81 11.15
N THR A 418 10.65 18.48 9.86
CA THR A 418 9.64 18.83 8.86
C THR A 418 8.36 18.04 9.01
N GLY A 419 8.45 16.80 9.49
CA GLY A 419 7.28 15.95 9.74
C GLY A 419 6.54 16.35 11.01
N VAL A 420 7.29 16.68 12.07
CA VAL A 420 6.74 17.17 13.34
C VAL A 420 6.10 18.54 13.14
N TYR A 421 6.86 19.56 12.76
CA TYR A 421 6.28 20.90 12.59
C TYR A 421 5.30 20.97 11.42
N GLY A 422 5.44 20.12 10.40
CA GLY A 422 4.52 20.07 9.27
C GLY A 422 3.11 19.56 9.58
N ARG A 423 2.83 19.08 10.80
CA ARG A 423 1.46 18.82 11.25
C ARG A 423 0.79 20.03 11.89
N ILE A 424 1.55 21.05 12.28
CA ILE A 424 1.04 22.21 13.03
C ILE A 424 1.31 23.56 12.36
N MET A 425 2.26 23.61 11.41
CA MET A 425 2.62 24.80 10.63
C MET A 425 2.54 24.48 9.14
N PHE A 426 1.87 25.34 8.39
CA PHE A 426 1.75 25.23 6.94
C PHE A 426 3.11 25.45 6.26
N SER A 427 3.94 26.36 6.76
CA SER A 427 5.28 26.57 6.20
C SER A 427 6.15 25.30 6.22
N TRP A 428 6.18 24.59 7.36
CA TRP A 428 6.88 23.31 7.49
C TRP A 428 6.19 22.18 6.74
N HIS A 429 4.85 22.21 6.66
CA HIS A 429 4.10 21.31 5.81
C HIS A 429 4.57 21.43 4.35
N MET A 430 4.81 22.65 3.87
CA MET A 430 5.33 22.88 2.50
C MET A 430 6.74 22.35 2.31
N ILE A 431 7.63 22.49 3.30
CA ILE A 431 8.98 21.91 3.21
C ILE A 431 8.90 20.38 3.12
N MET A 432 8.12 19.74 4.01
CA MET A 432 7.93 18.29 4.01
C MET A 432 7.32 17.82 2.68
N HIS A 433 6.23 18.47 2.26
CA HIS A 433 5.49 18.12 1.06
C HIS A 433 6.34 18.28 -0.22
N MET A 434 7.04 19.41 -0.39
CA MET A 434 7.94 19.62 -1.53
C MET A 434 9.08 18.61 -1.57
N THR A 435 9.62 18.25 -0.41
CA THR A 435 10.67 17.23 -0.33
C THR A 435 10.17 15.87 -0.79
N VAL A 436 9.01 15.44 -0.29
CA VAL A 436 8.39 14.16 -0.64
C VAL A 436 7.90 14.12 -2.09
N ALA A 437 7.31 15.21 -2.59
CA ALA A 437 6.67 15.26 -3.90
C ALA A 437 7.65 15.56 -5.06
N MET A 438 8.80 16.17 -4.80
CA MET A 438 9.75 16.57 -5.86
C MET A 438 11.15 15.99 -5.64
N LEU A 439 11.76 16.24 -4.47
CA LEU A 439 13.16 15.86 -4.22
C LEU A 439 13.35 14.33 -4.14
N VAL A 440 12.47 13.64 -3.41
CA VAL A 440 12.54 12.17 -3.27
C VAL A 440 12.38 11.47 -4.64
N PRO A 441 11.35 11.77 -5.45
CA PRO A 441 11.23 11.27 -6.83
C PRO A 441 12.46 11.46 -7.70
N LEU A 442 13.11 12.62 -7.62
CA LEU A 442 14.32 12.93 -8.40
C LEU A 442 15.48 11.97 -8.11
N LEU A 443 15.52 11.38 -6.91
CA LEU A 443 16.50 10.37 -6.52
C LEU A 443 16.01 8.94 -6.81
N LEU A 444 14.73 8.66 -6.60
CA LEU A 444 14.19 7.31 -6.77
C LEU A 444 14.02 6.90 -8.24
N VAL A 445 13.66 7.82 -9.13
CA VAL A 445 13.41 7.53 -10.55
C VAL A 445 14.68 7.08 -11.29
N PRO A 446 15.83 7.77 -11.17
CA PRO A 446 17.05 7.35 -11.87
C PRO A 446 17.65 6.03 -11.35
N ALA A 447 17.22 5.57 -10.17
CA ALA A 447 17.60 4.29 -9.61
C ALA A 447 17.02 3.08 -10.37
N ALA A 448 16.10 3.31 -11.33
CA ALA A 448 15.53 2.31 -12.22
C ALA A 448 14.97 1.05 -11.51
N PRO A 449 14.13 1.21 -10.46
CA PRO A 449 13.67 0.09 -9.65
C PRO A 449 12.86 -0.94 -10.45
N ILE A 450 12.09 -0.52 -11.47
CA ILE A 450 11.29 -1.45 -12.29
C ILE A 450 12.22 -2.28 -13.18
N THR A 451 13.25 -1.66 -13.77
CA THR A 451 14.26 -2.34 -14.57
C THR A 451 15.01 -3.38 -13.74
N LEU A 452 15.44 -3.00 -12.53
CA LEU A 452 16.09 -3.92 -11.61
C LEU A 452 15.15 -5.09 -11.25
N ALA A 453 13.88 -4.80 -10.94
CA ALA A 453 12.89 -5.82 -10.63
C ALA A 453 12.72 -6.83 -11.78
N LEU A 454 12.56 -6.35 -13.02
CA LEU A 454 12.37 -7.22 -14.19
C LEU A 454 13.61 -8.06 -14.53
N ARG A 455 14.81 -7.56 -14.21
CA ARG A 455 16.07 -8.32 -14.36
C ARG A 455 16.29 -9.35 -13.25
N ALA A 456 15.87 -9.04 -12.02
CA ALA A 456 16.11 -9.89 -10.86
C ALA A 456 15.00 -10.94 -10.62
N LEU A 457 13.75 -10.65 -10.99
CA LEU A 457 12.62 -11.54 -10.73
C LEU A 457 12.53 -12.70 -11.75
N PRO A 458 12.24 -13.93 -11.28
CA PRO A 458 12.09 -15.08 -12.17
C PRO A 458 10.81 -14.95 -13.01
N ALA A 459 10.87 -15.39 -14.27
CA ALA A 459 9.69 -15.54 -15.12
C ALA A 459 8.91 -16.80 -14.76
N ARG A 460 7.58 -16.75 -14.92
CA ARG A 460 6.68 -17.90 -14.81
C ARG A 460 6.10 -18.26 -16.17
N HIS A 461 6.24 -19.53 -16.57
CA HIS A 461 5.79 -20.03 -17.88
C HIS A 461 4.43 -20.75 -17.84
N ASP A 462 3.82 -20.89 -16.66
CA ASP A 462 2.62 -21.69 -16.41
C ASP A 462 1.32 -20.86 -16.40
N LYS A 463 1.34 -19.67 -17.00
CA LYS A 463 0.20 -18.72 -17.05
C LYS A 463 -0.33 -18.29 -15.67
N THR A 464 0.46 -18.47 -14.61
CA THR A 464 0.20 -17.83 -13.32
C THR A 464 0.81 -16.43 -13.30
N MET A 465 0.23 -15.56 -12.48
CA MET A 465 0.70 -14.18 -12.34
C MET A 465 1.68 -14.10 -11.17
N GLY A 466 2.97 -14.02 -11.46
CA GLY A 466 4.00 -13.70 -10.46
C GLY A 466 4.27 -12.20 -10.36
N PRO A 467 5.19 -11.79 -9.46
CA PRO A 467 5.55 -10.38 -9.32
C PRO A 467 6.08 -9.77 -10.62
N ARG A 468 6.89 -10.52 -11.39
CA ARG A 468 7.40 -10.06 -12.68
C ARG A 468 6.27 -9.86 -13.69
N GLU A 469 5.38 -10.85 -13.82
CA GLU A 469 4.27 -10.80 -14.76
C GLU A 469 3.28 -9.69 -14.39
N PHE A 470 3.04 -9.46 -13.11
CA PHE A 470 2.20 -8.36 -12.63
C PHE A 470 2.79 -7.00 -13.01
N ILE A 471 4.09 -6.78 -12.77
CA ILE A 471 4.78 -5.55 -13.18
C ILE A 471 4.70 -5.38 -14.70
N LEU A 472 4.96 -6.44 -15.48
CA LEU A 472 4.86 -6.37 -16.94
C LEU A 472 3.43 -6.03 -17.41
N GLN A 473 2.39 -6.61 -16.79
CA GLN A 473 1.00 -6.27 -17.12
C GLN A 473 0.68 -4.81 -16.80
N LEU A 474 1.16 -4.29 -15.67
CA LEU A 474 0.97 -2.90 -15.28
C LEU A 474 1.67 -1.94 -16.26
N VAL A 475 2.93 -2.23 -16.59
CA VAL A 475 3.76 -1.43 -17.51
C VAL A 475 3.15 -1.36 -18.93
N HIS A 476 2.55 -2.45 -19.40
CA HIS A 476 1.91 -2.50 -20.72
C HIS A 476 0.40 -2.18 -20.70
N SER A 477 -0.14 -1.78 -19.55
CA SER A 477 -1.57 -1.50 -19.40
C SER A 477 -2.00 -0.25 -20.19
N ARG A 478 -3.26 -0.23 -20.63
CA ARG A 478 -3.86 0.96 -21.26
C ARG A 478 -3.93 2.14 -20.28
N TYR A 479 -4.17 1.85 -19.00
CA TYR A 479 -4.20 2.86 -17.95
C TYR A 479 -2.86 3.58 -17.84
N LEU A 480 -1.74 2.84 -17.74
CA LEU A 480 -0.42 3.46 -17.67
C LEU A 480 -0.07 4.20 -18.97
N ARG A 481 -0.55 3.74 -20.13
CA ARG A 481 -0.37 4.49 -21.40
C ARG A 481 -1.01 5.88 -21.37
N VAL A 482 -2.14 6.04 -20.68
CA VAL A 482 -2.81 7.33 -20.52
C VAL A 482 -2.12 8.17 -19.45
N VAL A 483 -1.89 7.60 -18.27
CA VAL A 483 -1.35 8.33 -17.10
C VAL A 483 0.12 8.70 -17.29
N ALA A 484 0.89 7.90 -18.01
CA ALA A 484 2.30 8.20 -18.34
C ALA A 484 2.46 9.09 -19.57
N ASN A 485 1.38 9.64 -20.13
CA ASN A 485 1.50 10.71 -21.11
C ASN A 485 2.06 11.96 -20.40
N PRO A 486 3.10 12.66 -20.91
CA PRO A 486 3.71 13.81 -20.25
C PRO A 486 2.72 14.90 -19.85
N VAL A 487 1.73 15.20 -20.70
CA VAL A 487 0.71 16.21 -20.42
C VAL A 487 -0.24 15.73 -19.32
N VAL A 488 -0.64 14.45 -19.36
CA VAL A 488 -1.52 13.89 -18.32
C VAL A 488 -0.81 13.82 -16.98
N ALA A 489 0.47 13.41 -16.95
CA ALA A 489 1.29 13.41 -15.74
C ALA A 489 1.47 14.83 -15.17
N ALA A 490 1.71 15.82 -16.03
CA ALA A 490 1.76 17.24 -15.66
C ALA A 490 0.43 17.73 -15.06
N VAL A 491 -0.70 17.39 -15.71
CA VAL A 491 -2.05 17.73 -15.24
C VAL A 491 -2.32 17.09 -13.88
N ILE A 492 -2.00 15.81 -13.70
CA ILE A 492 -2.15 15.12 -12.41
C ILE A 492 -1.30 15.81 -11.36
N PHE A 493 -0.03 16.11 -11.65
CA PHE A 493 0.88 16.77 -10.72
C PHE A 493 0.33 18.13 -10.29
N PHE A 494 -0.02 19.01 -11.23
CA PHE A 494 -0.48 20.36 -10.93
C PHE A 494 -1.90 20.42 -10.36
N PHE A 495 -2.90 19.85 -11.05
CA PHE A 495 -4.30 19.99 -10.62
C PHE A 495 -4.60 19.21 -9.34
N SER A 496 -3.85 18.14 -9.04
CA SER A 496 -3.99 17.51 -7.72
C SER A 496 -3.53 18.42 -6.59
N LEU A 497 -2.50 19.24 -6.81
CA LEU A 497 -2.02 20.21 -5.83
C LEU A 497 -3.06 21.31 -5.60
N ALA A 498 -3.58 21.91 -6.68
CA ALA A 498 -4.63 22.92 -6.58
C ALA A 498 -5.91 22.37 -5.93
N THR A 499 -6.35 21.18 -6.35
CA THR A 499 -7.54 20.52 -5.77
C THR A 499 -7.30 20.21 -4.29
N PHE A 500 -6.11 19.76 -3.91
CA PHE A 500 -5.81 19.42 -2.53
C PHE A 500 -5.93 20.63 -1.60
N TYR A 501 -5.28 21.76 -1.93
CA TYR A 501 -5.27 22.94 -1.04
C TYR A 501 -6.59 23.72 -1.04
N PHE A 502 -7.30 23.79 -2.17
CA PHE A 502 -8.53 24.58 -2.28
C PHE A 502 -9.81 23.77 -2.05
N THR A 503 -9.71 22.55 -1.53
CA THR A 503 -10.87 21.73 -1.13
C THR A 503 -10.69 21.22 0.30
N PRO A 504 -11.73 20.61 0.93
CA PRO A 504 -11.59 20.03 2.26
C PRO A 504 -10.54 18.91 2.39
N LEU A 505 -9.95 18.43 1.29
CA LEU A 505 -8.90 17.41 1.32
C LEU A 505 -7.69 17.83 2.16
N PHE A 506 -7.30 19.11 2.12
CA PHE A 506 -6.21 19.61 2.96
C PHE A 506 -6.55 19.52 4.45
N TYR A 507 -7.75 19.94 4.84
CA TYR A 507 -8.23 19.78 6.23
C TYR A 507 -8.21 18.31 6.66
N TYR A 508 -8.74 17.39 5.85
CA TYR A 508 -8.75 15.97 6.20
C TYR A 508 -7.35 15.37 6.27
N ALA A 509 -6.39 15.85 5.47
CA ALA A 509 -5.01 15.40 5.54
C ALA A 509 -4.27 15.88 6.79
N LEU A 510 -4.70 16.98 7.39
CA LEU A 510 -4.21 17.47 8.68
C LEU A 510 -4.92 16.79 9.85
N ALA A 511 -6.25 16.66 9.77
CA ALA A 511 -7.10 16.22 10.88
C ALA A 511 -7.24 14.69 11.00
N THR A 512 -6.90 13.92 9.96
CA THR A 512 -7.09 12.46 9.97
C THR A 512 -5.84 11.71 9.51
N HIS A 513 -5.61 10.54 10.13
CA HIS A 513 -4.53 9.63 9.72
C HIS A 513 -4.63 9.24 8.25
N THR A 514 -5.82 8.79 7.85
CA THR A 514 -6.07 8.30 6.51
C THR A 514 -5.83 9.39 5.48
N GLY A 515 -6.27 10.62 5.75
CA GLY A 515 -6.01 11.77 4.89
C GLY A 515 -4.51 12.01 4.73
N HIS A 516 -3.75 12.00 5.83
CA HIS A 516 -2.30 12.19 5.78
C HIS A 516 -1.60 11.09 4.95
N VAL A 517 -1.93 9.82 5.20
CA VAL A 517 -1.36 8.70 4.44
C VAL A 517 -1.71 8.80 2.96
N LEU A 518 -2.96 9.09 2.62
CA LEU A 518 -3.39 9.23 1.23
C LEU A 518 -2.70 10.39 0.52
N MET A 519 -2.54 11.53 1.21
CA MET A 519 -1.77 12.68 0.71
C MET A 519 -0.32 12.26 0.41
N THR A 520 0.39 11.67 1.38
CA THR A 520 1.78 11.26 1.20
C THR A 520 1.94 10.25 0.06
N VAL A 521 1.07 9.23 -0.03
CA VAL A 521 1.07 8.26 -1.13
C VAL A 521 0.84 8.96 -2.47
N HIS A 522 -0.19 9.80 -2.55
CA HIS A 522 -0.59 10.47 -3.80
C HIS A 522 0.53 11.38 -4.32
N PHE A 523 1.09 12.24 -3.48
CA PHE A 523 2.09 13.21 -3.91
C PHE A 523 3.47 12.59 -4.16
N LEU A 524 3.85 11.55 -3.42
CA LEU A 524 5.02 10.75 -3.78
C LEU A 524 4.81 10.06 -5.14
N ALA A 525 3.63 9.49 -5.39
CA ALA A 525 3.31 8.79 -6.63
C ALA A 525 3.20 9.73 -7.83
N SER A 526 2.56 10.89 -7.68
CA SER A 526 2.42 11.89 -8.74
C SER A 526 3.77 12.51 -9.09
N GLY A 527 4.59 12.84 -8.08
CA GLY A 527 5.97 13.28 -8.25
C GLY A 527 6.84 12.25 -8.94
N TYR A 528 6.78 10.99 -8.52
CA TYR A 528 7.49 9.88 -9.16
C TYR A 528 7.05 9.70 -10.61
N LEU A 529 5.74 9.73 -10.89
CA LEU A 529 5.19 9.63 -12.23
C LEU A 529 5.71 10.77 -13.13
N PHE A 530 5.62 12.02 -12.66
CA PHE A 530 6.04 13.19 -13.43
C PHE A 530 7.55 13.14 -13.73
N ALA A 531 8.38 12.88 -12.72
CA ALA A 531 9.82 12.72 -12.90
C ALA A 531 10.15 11.52 -13.82
N TRP A 532 9.44 10.39 -13.69
CA TRP A 532 9.65 9.22 -14.54
C TRP A 532 9.32 9.48 -16.01
N VAL A 533 8.26 10.21 -16.29
CA VAL A 533 7.88 10.54 -17.68
C VAL A 533 8.92 11.47 -18.34
N LEU A 534 9.56 12.35 -17.56
CA LEU A 534 10.57 13.28 -18.06
C LEU A 534 11.96 12.65 -18.19
N VAL A 535 12.45 11.96 -17.16
CA VAL A 535 13.86 11.49 -17.08
C VAL A 535 14.01 10.02 -16.74
N GLY A 536 12.92 9.28 -16.56
CA GLY A 536 12.94 7.87 -16.15
C GLY A 536 13.76 7.01 -17.10
N THR A 537 14.26 5.86 -16.64
CA THR A 537 14.94 4.85 -17.49
C THR A 537 14.16 3.53 -17.56
N ASP A 538 13.18 3.37 -16.68
CA ASP A 538 12.31 2.21 -16.60
C ASP A 538 11.42 2.02 -17.84
N PRO A 539 11.06 0.78 -18.18
CA PRO A 539 10.24 0.48 -19.34
C PRO A 539 8.84 1.08 -19.21
N GLY A 540 8.30 1.59 -20.32
CA GLY A 540 7.01 2.27 -20.38
C GLY A 540 6.61 2.64 -21.80
N PRO A 541 5.56 3.47 -21.94
CA PRO A 541 5.12 3.99 -23.23
C PRO A 541 6.23 4.74 -23.99
N ARG A 542 6.02 4.94 -25.30
CA ARG A 542 6.98 5.63 -26.18
C ARG A 542 7.26 7.04 -25.65
N ARG A 543 8.54 7.38 -25.51
CA ARG A 543 8.98 8.70 -25.05
C ARG A 543 8.75 9.76 -26.10
N TRP A 544 8.46 10.96 -25.62
CA TRP A 544 8.34 12.15 -26.45
C TRP A 544 9.73 12.76 -26.72
N PRO A 545 9.88 13.57 -27.77
CA PRO A 545 11.13 14.26 -28.05
C PRO A 545 11.54 15.15 -26.86
N PRO A 546 12.84 15.24 -26.51
CA PRO A 546 13.30 15.97 -25.33
C PRO A 546 12.86 17.44 -25.28
N LEU A 547 12.82 18.12 -26.42
CA LEU A 547 12.38 19.51 -26.50
C LEU A 547 10.90 19.68 -26.06
N VAL A 548 10.03 18.73 -26.42
CA VAL A 548 8.63 18.75 -25.99
C VAL A 548 8.53 18.48 -24.49
N LEU A 549 9.39 17.60 -23.95
CA LEU A 549 9.47 17.35 -22.51
C LEU A 549 9.93 18.61 -21.74
N LEU A 550 10.87 19.39 -22.29
CA LEU A 550 11.25 20.68 -21.72
C LEU A 550 10.08 21.68 -21.74
N VAL A 551 9.31 21.74 -22.83
CA VAL A 551 8.11 22.60 -22.89
C VAL A 551 7.08 22.19 -21.84
N VAL A 552 6.80 20.88 -21.71
CA VAL A 552 5.89 20.35 -20.67
C VAL A 552 6.42 20.68 -19.27
N LEU A 553 7.72 20.52 -19.05
CA LEU A 553 8.37 20.86 -17.80
C LEU A 553 8.17 22.36 -17.48
N PHE A 554 8.63 23.27 -18.35
CA PHE A 554 8.49 24.72 -18.16
C PHE A 554 7.03 25.16 -17.98
N ALA A 555 6.10 24.62 -18.75
CA ALA A 555 4.68 24.90 -18.57
C ALA A 555 4.19 24.48 -17.17
N THR A 556 4.52 23.27 -16.73
CA THR A 556 4.11 22.74 -15.43
C THR A 556 4.69 23.56 -14.28
N ILE A 557 5.95 23.98 -14.40
CA ILE A 557 6.64 24.80 -13.39
C ILE A 557 6.00 26.16 -13.28
N SER A 558 5.70 26.82 -14.40
CA SER A 558 5.02 28.13 -14.38
C SER A 558 3.70 28.06 -13.62
N PHE A 559 2.92 27.00 -13.83
CA PHE A 559 1.68 26.77 -13.08
C PHE A 559 1.93 26.47 -11.59
N HIS A 560 2.94 25.66 -11.27
CA HIS A 560 3.32 25.38 -9.89
C HIS A 560 3.79 26.64 -9.14
N ALA A 561 4.66 27.43 -9.76
CA ALA A 561 5.15 28.69 -9.24
C ALA A 561 3.99 29.68 -9.00
N PHE A 562 3.04 29.75 -9.93
CA PHE A 562 1.84 30.57 -9.79
C PHE A 562 1.00 30.15 -8.57
N LEU A 563 0.86 28.84 -8.29
CA LEU A 563 0.16 28.39 -7.09
C LEU A 563 0.83 28.90 -5.80
N GLY A 564 2.16 28.87 -5.73
CA GLY A 564 2.92 29.44 -4.61
C GLY A 564 2.65 30.93 -4.42
N VAL A 565 2.60 31.71 -5.52
CA VAL A 565 2.24 33.14 -5.48
C VAL A 565 0.81 33.34 -4.99
N VAL A 566 -0.16 32.56 -5.48
CA VAL A 566 -1.56 32.65 -5.04
C VAL A 566 -1.69 32.37 -3.54
N ILE A 567 -0.98 31.38 -3.00
CA ILE A 567 -0.99 31.10 -1.56
C ILE A 567 -0.30 32.24 -0.79
N THR A 568 0.79 32.78 -1.32
CA THR A 568 1.53 33.89 -0.70
C THR A 568 0.68 35.16 -0.61
N ASP A 569 -0.14 35.44 -1.63
CA ASP A 569 -0.97 36.65 -1.72
C ASP A 569 -2.40 36.45 -1.19
N SER A 570 -2.70 35.25 -0.67
CA SER A 570 -4.06 34.93 -0.21
C SER A 570 -4.41 35.65 1.10
N HIS A 571 -5.62 36.23 1.15
CA HIS A 571 -6.15 36.83 2.39
C HIS A 571 -7.03 35.86 3.21
N ALA A 572 -7.30 34.67 2.67
CA ALA A 572 -8.12 33.65 3.32
C ALA A 572 -7.22 32.50 3.81
N LEU A 573 -7.32 32.20 5.10
CA LEU A 573 -6.61 31.08 5.71
C LEU A 573 -7.17 29.76 5.18
N LEU A 574 -6.29 28.88 4.69
CA LEU A 574 -6.64 27.52 4.30
C LEU A 574 -6.76 26.64 5.54
N ALA A 575 -7.77 25.76 5.55
CA ALA A 575 -8.12 24.93 6.72
C ALA A 575 -8.23 25.73 8.04
N PRO A 576 -9.04 26.81 8.08
CA PRO A 576 -9.10 27.70 9.24
C PRO A 576 -9.52 26.95 10.51
N GLU A 577 -10.45 25.99 10.41
CA GLU A 577 -10.93 25.16 11.52
C GLU A 577 -9.83 24.32 12.19
N PHE A 578 -8.75 23.98 11.46
CA PHE A 578 -7.62 23.24 12.01
C PHE A 578 -6.63 24.20 12.67
N PHE A 579 -6.12 25.18 11.93
CA PHE A 579 -5.05 26.06 12.41
C PHE A 579 -5.49 27.00 13.55
N THR A 580 -6.75 27.46 13.53
CA THR A 580 -7.28 28.28 14.64
C THR A 580 -7.54 27.44 15.90
N ARG A 581 -7.92 26.16 15.75
CA ARG A 581 -8.14 25.24 16.87
C ARG A 581 -6.84 24.85 17.59
N LEU A 582 -5.70 24.86 16.90
CA LEU A 582 -4.40 24.57 17.53
C LEU A 582 -4.07 25.58 18.65
N GLY A 583 -4.41 26.86 18.50
CA GLY A 583 -4.24 27.85 19.57
C GLY A 583 -2.78 28.06 20.01
N LEU A 584 -1.83 27.95 19.10
CA LEU A 584 -0.39 28.06 19.39
C LEU A 584 -0.02 29.48 19.85
N GLY A 585 0.22 29.69 21.14
CA GLY A 585 0.55 31.01 21.69
C GLY A 585 1.85 31.62 21.15
N TRP A 586 2.76 30.79 20.61
CA TRP A 586 4.02 31.20 20.00
C TRP A 586 3.95 31.41 18.48
N LEU A 587 2.81 31.11 17.85
CA LEU A 587 2.51 31.39 16.44
C LEU A 587 1.14 32.09 16.35
N PRO A 588 1.06 33.38 16.70
CA PRO A 588 -0.21 34.07 16.86
C PRO A 588 -0.96 34.32 15.54
N ASP A 589 -0.26 34.36 14.40
CA ASP A 589 -0.86 34.59 13.08
C ASP A 589 -0.61 33.42 12.10
N PRO A 590 -1.57 32.48 11.97
CA PRO A 590 -1.48 31.39 11.00
C PRO A 590 -1.50 31.84 9.53
N LEU A 591 -2.04 33.03 9.23
CA LEU A 591 -2.06 33.55 7.87
C LEU A 591 -0.65 33.97 7.43
N GLU A 592 0.12 34.57 8.33
CA GLU A 592 1.54 34.87 8.08
C GLU A 592 2.35 33.59 7.80
N ASP A 593 2.07 32.50 8.53
CA ASP A 593 2.69 31.20 8.28
C ASP A 593 2.31 30.62 6.91
N GLN A 594 1.05 30.79 6.50
CA GLN A 594 0.59 30.43 5.16
C GLN A 594 1.29 31.24 4.06
N HIS A 595 1.52 32.54 4.27
CA HIS A 595 2.27 33.35 3.30
C HIS A 595 3.70 32.84 3.14
N LYS A 596 4.36 32.51 4.25
CA LYS A 596 5.69 31.86 4.24
C LYS A 596 5.63 30.51 3.51
N ALA A 597 4.57 29.74 3.71
CA ALA A 597 4.35 28.47 3.02
C ALA A 597 4.28 28.65 1.50
N GLY A 598 3.53 29.64 1.02
CA GLY A 598 3.46 30.00 -0.40
C GLY A 598 4.83 30.39 -0.98
N ALA A 599 5.58 31.22 -0.24
CA ALA A 599 6.92 31.65 -0.64
C ALA A 599 7.92 30.47 -0.69
N ILE A 600 7.81 29.52 0.26
CA ILE A 600 8.60 28.28 0.28
C ILE A 600 8.26 27.39 -0.91
N ALA A 601 6.96 27.20 -1.21
CA ALA A 601 6.51 26.40 -2.33
C ALA A 601 7.05 26.95 -3.67
N TRP A 602 7.09 28.28 -3.79
CA TRP A 602 7.72 28.96 -4.92
C TRP A 602 9.25 28.78 -4.94
N GLY A 603 9.95 29.13 -3.86
CA GLY A 603 11.42 29.15 -3.84
C GLY A 603 12.10 27.78 -3.88
N ILE A 604 11.67 26.83 -3.04
CA ILE A 604 12.28 25.48 -2.98
C ILE A 604 11.98 24.69 -4.26
N GLY A 605 10.82 24.92 -4.88
CA GLY A 605 10.39 24.23 -6.09
C GLY A 605 11.35 24.40 -7.27
N GLU A 606 12.07 25.52 -7.37
CA GLU A 606 12.95 25.82 -8.51
C GLU A 606 14.18 24.90 -8.59
N ALA A 607 14.74 24.46 -7.46
CA ALA A 607 15.97 23.68 -7.46
C ALA A 607 15.79 22.24 -8.01
N PRO A 608 14.83 21.42 -7.54
CA PRO A 608 14.55 20.11 -8.15
C PRO A 608 14.18 20.20 -9.63
N THR A 609 13.52 21.30 -9.98
CA THR A 609 13.06 21.61 -11.32
C THR A 609 14.21 21.87 -12.29
N LEU A 610 15.14 22.74 -11.90
CA LEU A 610 16.36 22.99 -12.65
C LEU A 610 17.17 21.70 -12.83
N ALA A 611 17.27 20.89 -11.77
CA ALA A 611 17.93 19.59 -11.85
C ALA A 611 17.25 18.67 -12.89
N LEU A 612 15.92 18.64 -12.94
CA LEU A 612 15.17 17.87 -13.93
C LEU A 612 15.41 18.39 -15.36
N ALA A 613 15.42 19.70 -15.55
CA ALA A 613 15.71 20.32 -16.84
C ALA A 613 17.13 19.98 -17.33
N ILE A 614 18.12 20.07 -16.45
CA ILE A 614 19.51 19.65 -16.71
C ILE A 614 19.55 18.17 -17.08
N MET A 615 18.84 17.30 -16.35
CA MET A 615 18.80 15.87 -16.66
C MET A 615 18.18 15.56 -18.02
N VAL A 616 17.07 16.21 -18.39
CA VAL A 616 16.45 16.06 -19.72
C VAL A 616 17.43 16.51 -20.81
N THR A 617 18.08 17.67 -20.64
CA THR A 617 19.06 18.20 -21.59
C THR A 617 20.28 17.29 -21.72
N ILE A 618 20.83 16.77 -20.63
CA ILE A 618 21.95 15.80 -20.67
C ILE A 618 21.53 14.52 -21.40
N GLN A 619 20.31 14.02 -21.18
CA GLN A 619 19.80 12.84 -21.88
C GLN A 619 19.67 13.09 -23.38
N TRP A 620 19.18 14.26 -23.77
CA TRP A 620 19.10 14.69 -25.16
C TRP A 620 20.47 14.74 -25.83
N LEU A 621 21.44 15.45 -25.24
CA LEU A 621 22.81 15.56 -25.78
C LEU A 621 23.47 14.19 -25.95
N ARG A 622 23.22 13.25 -25.02
CA ARG A 622 23.72 11.87 -25.12
C ARG A 622 23.02 11.06 -26.21
N GLN A 623 21.74 11.28 -26.43
CA GLN A 623 20.98 10.61 -27.47
C GLN A 623 21.42 11.07 -28.85
N ASP A 624 21.51 12.38 -29.07
CA ASP A 624 21.93 12.97 -30.34
C ASP A 624 23.34 12.50 -30.72
N ARG A 625 24.29 12.56 -29.78
CA ARG A 625 25.66 12.06 -30.02
C ARG A 625 25.67 10.59 -30.48
N ARG A 626 24.85 9.72 -29.87
CA ARG A 626 24.76 8.31 -30.26
C ARG A 626 24.08 8.10 -31.61
N GLU A 627 23.19 9.00 -32.01
CA GLU A 627 22.53 8.97 -33.31
C GLU A 627 23.49 9.43 -34.40
N THR A 628 24.20 10.55 -34.19
CA THR A 628 25.30 11.00 -35.06
C THR A 628 26.36 9.91 -35.23
N GLU A 629 26.89 9.33 -34.14
CA GLU A 629 27.87 8.24 -34.22
C GLU A 629 27.33 6.98 -34.92
N ARG A 630 26.01 6.76 -34.96
CA ARG A 630 25.39 5.65 -35.71
C ARG A 630 25.28 5.97 -37.19
N TRP A 631 24.92 7.21 -37.52
CA TRP A 631 24.84 7.71 -38.89
C TRP A 631 26.23 7.77 -39.52
N ASP A 632 27.25 8.28 -38.82
CA ASP A 632 28.64 8.29 -39.28
C ASP A 632 29.12 6.86 -39.59
N ARG A 633 28.87 5.90 -38.68
CA ARG A 633 29.19 4.48 -38.90
C ARG A 633 28.39 3.82 -40.02
N GLN A 634 27.22 4.34 -40.37
CA GLN A 634 26.43 3.85 -41.49
C GLN A 634 26.99 4.41 -42.80
N ALA A 635 27.22 5.72 -42.85
CA ALA A 635 27.86 6.44 -43.94
C ALA A 635 29.23 5.86 -44.33
N GLU A 636 30.08 5.52 -43.35
CA GLU A 636 31.35 4.82 -43.61
C GLU A 636 31.16 3.43 -44.22
N ARG A 637 30.06 2.73 -43.90
CA ARG A 637 29.79 1.37 -44.39
C ARG A 637 29.15 1.36 -45.77
N ASP A 638 28.34 2.36 -46.10
CA ASP A 638 27.62 2.46 -47.38
C ASP A 638 28.20 3.50 -48.34
N HIS A 639 29.37 4.08 -48.00
CA HIS A 639 30.06 5.10 -48.79
C HIS A 639 29.18 6.32 -49.09
N ASP A 640 28.51 6.85 -48.07
CA ASP A 640 27.62 7.99 -48.18
C ASP A 640 26.49 7.79 -49.21
N ALA A 641 25.99 6.55 -49.36
CA ALA A 641 24.98 6.20 -50.38
C ALA A 641 23.73 7.08 -50.29
N GLU A 642 23.31 7.44 -49.07
CA GLU A 642 22.17 8.32 -48.86
C GLU A 642 22.43 9.76 -49.33
N LEU A 643 23.64 10.28 -49.09
CA LEU A 643 24.07 11.60 -49.55
C LEU A 643 24.19 11.62 -51.09
N ALA A 644 24.73 10.55 -51.68
CA ALA A 644 24.80 10.38 -53.13
C ALA A 644 23.39 10.34 -53.76
N ALA A 645 22.45 9.60 -53.17
CA ALA A 645 21.06 9.54 -53.61
C ALA A 645 20.33 10.88 -53.43
N TYR A 646 20.63 11.62 -52.36
CA TYR A 646 20.10 12.96 -52.14
C TYR A 646 20.63 13.97 -53.17
N ASN A 647 21.94 13.98 -53.42
CA ASN A 647 22.57 14.81 -54.45
C ASN A 647 22.02 14.49 -55.85
N ALA A 648 21.81 13.21 -56.17
CA ALA A 648 21.19 12.79 -57.43
C ALA A 648 19.75 13.30 -57.57
N ARG A 649 18.97 13.35 -56.48
CA ARG A 649 17.63 13.95 -56.49
C ARG A 649 17.67 15.46 -56.71
N LEU A 650 18.56 16.18 -56.03
CA LEU A 650 18.74 17.63 -56.25
C LEU A 650 19.20 17.94 -57.67
N ALA A 651 20.09 17.13 -58.24
CA ALA A 651 20.52 17.27 -59.63
C ALA A 651 19.34 17.15 -60.60
N LYS A 652 18.46 16.15 -60.41
CA LYS A 652 17.23 15.99 -61.21
C LYS A 652 16.28 17.18 -61.09
N ILE A 653 16.11 17.75 -59.89
CA ILE A 653 15.29 18.95 -59.69
C ILE A 653 15.90 20.13 -60.42
N ALA A 654 17.22 20.33 -60.31
CA ALA A 654 17.92 21.42 -60.99
C ALA A 654 17.97 21.27 -62.51
N GLU A 655 17.92 20.05 -63.04
CA GLU A 655 17.73 19.78 -64.47
C GLU A 655 16.30 20.12 -64.90
N HIS A 656 15.28 19.69 -64.15
CA HIS A 656 13.89 20.01 -64.41
C HIS A 656 13.62 21.52 -64.42
N ASP A 657 14.17 22.26 -63.45
CA ASP A 657 14.04 23.72 -63.38
C ASP A 657 14.74 24.41 -64.57
N ARG A 658 15.87 23.85 -65.05
CA ARG A 658 16.55 24.34 -66.26
C ARG A 658 15.74 24.07 -67.53
N GLU A 659 15.10 22.92 -67.64
CA GLU A 659 14.21 22.59 -68.74
C GLU A 659 12.97 23.51 -68.77
N LEU A 660 12.37 23.78 -67.61
CA LEU A 660 11.27 24.73 -67.46
C LEU A 660 11.69 26.16 -67.88
N ALA A 661 12.86 26.62 -67.40
CA ALA A 661 13.39 27.94 -67.76
C ALA A 661 13.79 28.05 -69.25
N ALA A 662 14.21 26.95 -69.88
CA ALA A 662 14.46 26.90 -71.32
C ALA A 662 13.16 26.91 -72.13
N GLY A 663 12.13 26.20 -71.67
CA GLY A 663 10.78 26.23 -72.26
C GLY A 663 10.16 27.63 -72.27
N ASP A 664 10.32 28.37 -71.17
CA ASP A 664 9.79 29.74 -71.03
C ASP A 664 10.47 30.75 -71.98
N LYS A 665 11.78 30.60 -72.22
CA LYS A 665 12.52 31.40 -73.23
C LYS A 665 12.13 31.07 -74.66
N THR A 666 11.62 29.86 -74.90
CA THR A 666 11.14 29.43 -76.22
C THR A 666 9.75 30.00 -76.50
N HIS A 667 8.94 30.17 -75.45
CA HIS A 667 7.62 30.81 -75.53
C HIS A 667 7.66 32.35 -75.69
N GLN A 668 8.74 33.02 -75.27
CA GLN A 668 8.95 34.47 -75.50
C GLN A 668 9.54 34.81 -76.88
N ARG A 669 9.95 33.81 -77.67
CA ARG A 669 10.47 33.99 -79.05
C ARG A 669 9.46 33.67 -80.15
N HIS A 670 8.24 33.30 -79.77
CA HIS A 670 7.05 33.28 -80.62
C HIS A 670 6.12 34.41 -80.17
#